data_AF-A0A2V2N9S1-F1
#
_entry.id   AF-A0A2V2N9S1-F1
#
_cell.length_a   1.000
_cell.length_b   1.000
_cell.length_c   1.000
_cell.angle_alpha   90.00
_cell.angle_beta   90.00
_cell.angle_gamma   90.00
#
_symmetry.space_group_name_H-M   'P 1'
#
loop_
_entity.id
_entity.type
_entity.pdbx_description
1 polymer ?
#
loop_
_entity_poly.entity_id
_entity_poly.type
_entity_poly.pdbx_seq_one_letter_code
_entity_poly.pdbx_strand_id
1 'polypeptide(L)'
;MNMRQEISWEKQITYLALGALWITLFLFPIIASADVNISVNESVDDESNPFIIDKFPVIIEKPGDYYLTSSFTSNNTSISIRTSDVSINGMGNSIGGNYSAGAIGIDVGGSPIQLQNITLKNITLQEFDIGINCDLLSDCSISNVSLISNLRAGFQAANSSSFLFTDNEVKKNYNDITGGYGITVTNSHNMIFKDNLVNGNGKSDKSKSGGYFISNSTYCEIINSKISTNPGTGLRATSGSDDLVIKNCEISYNSGNGIISTESDRIEISDNVLEKNKGNNIDISSAIELSLKNNKINSGTIGLSIANTEHLTLSGNSLTNNRIGFDISGSDIRHFIHQVDNTNTINSRALIYLYNEKNKKIGHMNNPGMIVAVNCSDLTISDMVLSKTGAAILLAGCQNTSVEDVSFMDNGIGIRTDFNCKNITLDRLHAERNMVCGYYLSETRQFILQNLYGQENPLGIFLKNSHNGTIQKISMTQMSGVKNRLPSGLTMSNCSDIIVEHSDFSECSYAGLISDSQNIIISNNSFLKNSYAGAVILSGPTELTNNSIALNKESGVIFRAKNSLISGNSIKNNENHGLNMIESKENTISQNIFNNNDNILLTGSNTDNAWNESSKGTPASLEGGNFWGNPDNQGYSDVCVSDSSGYCMDPYIMDEYNIDYRPLSSAYTGYSILQISDINENGKQDLQDVVAFMKKISSGDTNPSYDFSNDGRVNLQDVVALFQLVSQ
;
A
#
# COMPACT_ATOMS: atom_id res chain seq x y z
N MET A 1 -21.11 15.28 18.09
CA MET A 1 -20.30 15.60 16.90
C MET A 1 -20.30 14.33 16.03
N ASN A 2 -20.82 14.40 14.81
CA ASN A 2 -21.47 13.30 14.07
C ASN A 2 -20.59 12.06 13.79
N MET A 3 -20.87 10.94 14.47
CA MET A 3 -20.48 9.57 14.08
C MET A 3 -21.43 9.02 12.99
N ARG A 4 -21.29 9.52 11.76
CA ARG A 4 -21.81 8.87 10.55
C ARG A 4 -20.70 8.83 9.51
N GLN A 5 -19.71 7.99 9.74
CA GLN A 5 -18.90 7.43 8.67
C GLN A 5 -18.93 5.91 8.85
N GLU A 6 -19.63 5.25 7.94
CA GLU A 6 -19.52 3.82 7.73
C GLU A 6 -18.03 3.48 7.55
N ILE A 7 -17.47 2.77 8.52
CA ILE A 7 -16.13 2.22 8.46
C ILE A 7 -16.21 1.04 7.48
N SER A 8 -16.11 1.33 6.18
CA SER A 8 -15.85 0.29 5.18
C SER A 8 -14.32 0.09 5.13
N TRP A 9 -13.84 -0.91 5.85
CA TRP A 9 -12.44 -1.34 5.89
C TRP A 9 -11.86 -1.65 4.50
N GLU A 10 -12.72 -1.83 3.50
CA GLU A 10 -12.35 -2.04 2.08
C GLU A 10 -11.83 -0.78 1.35
N LYS A 11 -11.98 0.44 1.90
CA LYS A 11 -11.51 1.66 1.20
C LYS A 11 -10.14 2.16 1.66
N GLN A 12 -9.58 1.66 2.76
CA GLN A 12 -8.35 2.23 3.36
C GLN A 12 -7.05 1.44 3.11
N ILE A 13 -7.15 0.22 2.58
CA ILE A 13 -5.99 -0.50 1.99
C ILE A 13 -5.96 -0.37 0.45
N THR A 14 -7.01 0.22 -0.13
CA THR A 14 -7.19 0.37 -1.59
C THR A 14 -6.80 1.77 -2.09
N TYR A 15 -5.70 2.32 -1.56
CA TYR A 15 -5.10 3.57 -2.05
C TYR A 15 -3.66 3.41 -2.56
N LEU A 16 -3.34 2.21 -3.07
CA LEU A 16 -2.28 1.99 -4.06
C LEU A 16 -2.76 1.25 -5.32
N ALA A 17 -4.07 1.01 -5.46
CA ALA A 17 -4.67 0.48 -6.67
C ALA A 17 -6.05 1.09 -6.84
N LEU A 18 -6.22 1.98 -7.83
CA LEU A 18 -7.41 2.13 -8.68
C LEU A 18 -7.35 3.43 -9.50
N GLY A 19 -7.41 3.27 -10.82
CA GLY A 19 -7.88 4.24 -11.79
C GLY A 19 -8.03 3.48 -13.11
N ALA A 20 -9.11 3.53 -13.87
CA ALA A 20 -10.38 4.24 -13.79
C ALA A 20 -11.36 3.47 -14.69
N LEU A 21 -12.66 3.46 -14.38
CA LEU A 21 -13.66 2.93 -15.31
C LEU A 21 -14.93 3.76 -15.26
N TRP A 22 -15.21 4.46 -16.35
CA TRP A 22 -16.51 5.01 -16.69
C TRP A 22 -16.79 4.62 -18.14
N ILE A 23 -17.78 3.74 -18.32
CA ILE A 23 -18.33 3.32 -19.61
C ILE A 23 -19.57 4.16 -19.87
N THR A 24 -19.65 4.78 -21.05
CA THR A 24 -20.93 5.15 -21.66
C THR A 24 -20.96 4.65 -23.08
N LEU A 25 -21.89 3.71 -23.33
CA LEU A 25 -22.27 3.21 -24.65
C LEU A 25 -22.93 4.31 -25.49
N PHE A 26 -22.56 4.37 -26.77
CA PHE A 26 -23.50 4.72 -27.84
C PHE A 26 -23.24 3.80 -29.06
N LEU A 27 -24.29 3.10 -29.46
CA LEU A 27 -24.41 2.27 -30.66
C LEU A 27 -24.83 3.15 -31.85
N PHE A 28 -24.24 2.95 -33.03
CA PHE A 28 -24.93 3.06 -34.33
C PHE A 28 -24.35 2.05 -35.34
N PRO A 29 -25.15 1.59 -36.32
CA PRO A 29 -24.87 0.40 -37.13
C PRO A 29 -24.21 0.67 -38.49
N ILE A 30 -23.42 -0.32 -38.92
CA ILE A 30 -23.21 -0.93 -40.26
C ILE A 30 -23.62 -0.10 -41.50
N ILE A 31 -22.72 0.03 -42.49
CA ILE A 31 -22.92 -0.26 -43.93
C ILE A 31 -21.57 -0.66 -44.56
N ALA A 32 -21.63 -1.63 -45.48
CA ALA A 32 -20.53 -2.29 -46.19
C ALA A 32 -20.40 -1.84 -47.66
N SER A 33 -19.41 -2.46 -48.34
CA SER A 33 -19.11 -2.55 -49.79
C SER A 33 -18.29 -1.39 -50.39
N ALA A 34 -17.05 -1.66 -50.86
CA ALA A 34 -16.64 -2.17 -52.19
C ALA A 34 -16.87 -1.14 -53.32
N ASP A 35 -15.98 -0.84 -54.26
CA ASP A 35 -15.02 -1.67 -54.97
C ASP A 35 -13.80 -0.87 -55.47
N VAL A 36 -12.74 -1.64 -55.75
CA VAL A 36 -11.51 -1.29 -56.45
C VAL A 36 -11.78 -1.01 -57.93
N ASN A 37 -11.08 -0.04 -58.52
CA ASN A 37 -10.66 -0.16 -59.92
C ASN A 37 -9.30 0.48 -60.17
N ILE A 38 -8.44 -0.32 -60.80
CA ILE A 38 -7.05 -0.11 -61.14
C ILE A 38 -6.95 0.73 -62.42
N SER A 39 -5.96 1.61 -62.49
CA SER A 39 -5.24 1.81 -63.75
C SER A 39 -3.79 2.20 -63.47
N VAL A 40 -2.91 1.24 -63.75
CA VAL A 40 -1.47 1.42 -63.90
C VAL A 40 -1.22 2.32 -65.12
N ASN A 41 -0.36 3.30 -64.98
CA ASN A 41 0.42 3.81 -66.11
C ASN A 41 1.84 4.12 -65.61
N GLU A 42 2.77 3.28 -66.04
CA GLU A 42 4.20 3.57 -65.98
C GLU A 42 4.50 4.78 -66.88
N SER A 43 5.35 5.67 -66.40
CA SER A 43 6.21 6.48 -67.27
C SER A 43 7.58 6.62 -66.60
N VAL A 44 8.57 6.12 -67.32
CA VAL A 44 10.00 6.10 -67.03
C VAL A 44 10.61 7.50 -67.25
N ASP A 45 11.56 7.82 -66.36
CA ASP A 45 12.66 8.79 -66.40
C ASP A 45 12.40 10.27 -66.71
N ASP A 46 12.65 11.10 -65.69
CA ASP A 46 13.35 12.36 -65.87
C ASP A 46 14.35 12.51 -64.71
N GLU A 47 15.61 12.84 -64.99
CA GLU A 47 16.67 13.07 -64.00
C GLU A 47 16.20 14.16 -63.01
N SER A 48 15.70 13.77 -61.83
CA SER A 48 15.09 14.70 -60.89
C SER A 48 16.17 15.57 -60.26
N ASN A 49 16.31 16.79 -60.78
CA ASN A 49 16.99 17.83 -60.02
C ASN A 49 16.32 17.95 -58.64
N PRO A 50 17.10 17.95 -57.55
CA PRO A 50 16.56 18.01 -56.20
C PRO A 50 15.71 19.27 -56.00
N PHE A 51 14.54 19.13 -55.37
CA PHE A 51 13.69 20.26 -55.05
C PHE A 51 14.29 21.05 -53.88
N ILE A 52 14.40 22.37 -54.01
CA ILE A 52 14.87 23.25 -52.93
C ILE A 52 13.68 23.80 -52.15
N ILE A 53 13.73 23.68 -50.83
CA ILE A 53 12.78 24.34 -49.91
C ILE A 53 13.44 25.62 -49.38
N ASP A 54 12.94 26.79 -49.82
CA ASP A 54 13.45 28.10 -49.45
C ASP A 54 12.36 29.09 -48.95
N LYS A 55 11.11 28.63 -48.84
CA LYS A 55 9.97 29.44 -48.41
C LYS A 55 8.94 28.61 -47.65
N PHE A 56 8.29 29.24 -46.65
CA PHE A 56 7.25 28.64 -45.81
C PHE A 56 5.96 29.50 -45.79
N PRO A 57 4.78 28.88 -45.61
CA PRO A 57 4.53 27.44 -45.60
C PRO A 57 4.72 26.81 -46.99
N VAL A 58 5.05 25.51 -47.04
CA VAL A 58 5.17 24.74 -48.29
C VAL A 58 4.32 23.47 -48.22
N ILE A 59 3.66 23.14 -49.32
CA ILE A 59 2.91 21.91 -49.50
C ILE A 59 3.63 21.06 -50.55
N ILE A 60 3.99 19.83 -50.19
CA ILE A 60 4.65 18.87 -51.06
C ILE A 60 3.59 17.92 -51.62
N GLU A 61 3.32 18.06 -52.91
CA GLU A 61 2.32 17.28 -53.65
C GLU A 61 2.93 16.37 -54.73
N LYS A 62 4.26 16.41 -54.90
CA LYS A 62 4.98 15.56 -55.86
C LYS A 62 6.02 14.68 -55.15
N PRO A 63 6.16 13.41 -55.55
CA PRO A 63 7.28 12.57 -55.13
C PRO A 63 8.64 13.21 -55.46
N GLY A 64 9.67 12.88 -54.69
CA GLY A 64 11.04 13.26 -54.96
C GLY A 64 11.87 13.65 -53.74
N ASP A 65 13.11 14.06 -54.01
CA ASP A 65 14.05 14.52 -52.99
C ASP A 65 14.00 16.05 -52.81
N TYR A 66 13.90 16.48 -51.55
CA TYR A 66 13.77 17.86 -51.12
C TYR A 66 14.88 18.25 -50.15
N TYR A 67 15.43 19.46 -50.31
CA TYR A 67 16.57 19.94 -49.53
C TYR A 67 16.31 21.31 -48.91
N LEU A 68 16.64 21.44 -47.63
CA LEU A 68 16.69 22.72 -46.94
C LEU A 68 18.11 23.31 -47.07
N THR A 69 18.23 24.50 -47.66
CA THR A 69 19.53 25.12 -47.96
C THR A 69 20.00 26.14 -46.93
N SER A 70 19.12 26.58 -46.03
CA SER A 70 19.44 27.51 -44.93
C SER A 70 18.46 27.33 -43.76
N SER A 71 18.73 27.95 -42.61
CA SER A 71 17.79 27.97 -41.49
C SER A 71 16.70 29.02 -41.64
N PHE A 72 15.48 28.72 -41.20
CA PHE A 72 14.31 29.58 -41.34
C PHE A 72 13.45 29.67 -40.09
N THR A 73 12.50 30.60 -40.09
CA THR A 73 11.42 30.70 -39.11
C THR A 73 10.05 30.64 -39.79
N SER A 74 9.05 30.05 -39.14
CA SER A 74 7.67 29.95 -39.63
C SER A 74 6.66 30.16 -38.50
N ASN A 75 5.63 30.96 -38.73
CA ASN A 75 4.56 31.21 -37.75
C ASN A 75 3.38 30.24 -37.87
N ASN A 76 3.36 29.40 -38.90
CA ASN A 76 2.31 28.42 -39.19
C ASN A 76 2.94 27.04 -39.38
N THR A 77 2.14 26.03 -39.71
CA THR A 77 2.66 24.75 -40.18
C THR A 77 3.64 24.95 -41.34
N SER A 78 4.87 24.45 -41.20
CA SER A 78 5.96 24.81 -42.13
C SER A 78 5.94 23.95 -43.39
N ILE A 79 6.03 22.63 -43.24
CA ILE A 79 6.01 21.69 -44.37
C ILE A 79 4.80 20.77 -44.22
N SER A 80 3.97 20.71 -45.25
CA SER A 80 2.84 19.77 -45.34
C SER A 80 3.10 18.76 -46.45
N ILE A 81 3.31 17.49 -46.11
CA ILE A 81 3.51 16.42 -47.09
C ILE A 81 2.16 15.78 -47.40
N ARG A 82 1.78 15.72 -48.68
CA ARG A 82 0.47 15.23 -49.15
C ARG A 82 0.57 14.14 -50.22
N THR A 83 1.76 13.60 -50.43
CA THR A 83 2.03 12.52 -51.38
C THR A 83 3.08 11.56 -50.82
N SER A 84 3.12 10.34 -51.36
CA SER A 84 4.08 9.29 -51.03
C SER A 84 5.43 9.51 -51.72
N ASP A 85 6.44 8.71 -51.36
CA ASP A 85 7.75 8.68 -52.00
C ASP A 85 8.49 10.03 -51.93
N VAL A 86 8.55 10.58 -50.71
CA VAL A 86 9.18 11.89 -50.42
C VAL A 86 10.35 11.72 -49.47
N SER A 87 11.48 12.32 -49.84
CA SER A 87 12.69 12.36 -49.01
C SER A 87 13.07 13.82 -48.74
N ILE A 88 13.11 14.21 -47.47
CA ILE A 88 13.51 15.56 -47.04
C ILE A 88 14.83 15.47 -46.28
N ASN A 89 15.82 16.22 -46.77
CA ASN A 89 17.11 16.39 -46.11
C ASN A 89 17.30 17.85 -45.66
N GLY A 90 17.35 18.07 -44.36
CA GLY A 90 17.56 19.39 -43.79
C GLY A 90 18.98 19.93 -43.96
N MET A 91 19.95 19.09 -44.34
CA MET A 91 21.37 19.45 -44.48
C MET A 91 21.97 20.11 -43.22
N GLY A 92 21.42 19.79 -42.04
CA GLY A 92 21.82 20.36 -40.75
C GLY A 92 21.16 21.71 -40.40
N ASN A 93 20.27 22.22 -41.26
CA ASN A 93 19.56 23.47 -41.04
C ASN A 93 18.36 23.30 -40.09
N SER A 94 17.85 24.42 -39.59
CA SER A 94 16.75 24.49 -38.63
C SER A 94 15.53 25.22 -39.17
N ILE A 95 14.34 24.81 -38.74
CA ILE A 95 13.11 25.59 -38.87
C ILE A 95 12.60 25.91 -37.46
N GLY A 96 12.47 27.20 -37.15
CA GLY A 96 11.96 27.70 -35.87
C GLY A 96 10.51 28.17 -35.97
N GLY A 97 9.68 27.74 -35.03
CA GLY A 97 8.32 28.21 -34.83
C GLY A 97 8.25 29.50 -34.01
N ASN A 98 7.08 29.76 -33.45
CA ASN A 98 6.81 30.88 -32.53
C ASN A 98 5.83 30.49 -31.41
N TYR A 99 5.73 29.19 -31.10
CA TYR A 99 4.81 28.60 -30.12
C TYR A 99 3.32 28.79 -30.44
N SER A 100 2.96 29.06 -31.70
CA SER A 100 1.55 29.18 -32.08
C SER A 100 0.82 27.85 -31.92
N ALA A 101 -0.33 27.86 -31.23
CA ALA A 101 -1.17 26.69 -31.07
C ALA A 101 -1.60 26.12 -32.44
N GLY A 102 -1.47 24.82 -32.62
CA GLY A 102 -1.75 24.10 -33.87
C GLY A 102 -0.65 24.17 -34.93
N ALA A 103 0.40 24.98 -34.76
CA ALA A 103 1.48 25.05 -35.74
C ALA A 103 2.37 23.81 -35.67
N ILE A 104 2.64 23.19 -36.83
CA ILE A 104 3.42 21.96 -36.94
C ILE A 104 4.71 22.19 -37.75
N GLY A 105 5.86 21.70 -37.29
CA GLY A 105 7.10 21.80 -38.06
C GLY A 105 6.99 21.07 -39.41
N ILE A 106 6.78 19.76 -39.36
CA ILE A 106 6.47 18.92 -40.53
C ILE A 106 5.20 18.12 -40.25
N ASP A 107 4.19 18.31 -41.09
CA ASP A 107 2.92 17.61 -41.03
C ASP A 107 2.78 16.63 -42.21
N VAL A 108 2.83 15.34 -41.89
CA VAL A 108 2.60 14.23 -42.83
C VAL A 108 1.24 13.63 -42.51
N GLY A 109 0.20 14.10 -43.20
CA GLY A 109 -1.17 13.74 -42.86
C GLY A 109 -2.19 14.56 -43.66
N GLY A 110 -3.47 14.50 -43.27
CA GLY A 110 -4.55 15.23 -43.94
C GLY A 110 -4.94 14.70 -45.32
N SER A 111 -4.37 13.56 -45.71
CA SER A 111 -4.77 12.77 -46.89
C SER A 111 -5.91 11.82 -46.51
N PRO A 112 -6.93 11.63 -47.36
CA PRO A 112 -7.95 10.60 -47.14
C PRO A 112 -7.41 9.18 -47.37
N ILE A 113 -6.22 9.05 -47.97
CA ILE A 113 -5.53 7.78 -48.23
C ILE A 113 -4.24 7.69 -47.42
N GLN A 114 -3.85 6.47 -47.07
CA GLN A 114 -2.59 6.20 -46.39
C GLN A 114 -1.42 6.64 -47.27
N LEU A 115 -0.54 7.48 -46.73
CA LEU A 115 0.73 7.84 -47.37
C LEU A 115 1.79 6.79 -47.04
N GLN A 116 2.81 6.67 -47.88
CA GLN A 116 3.89 5.70 -47.66
C GLN A 116 5.26 6.21 -48.14
N ASN A 117 6.32 5.56 -47.67
CA ASN A 117 7.70 5.79 -48.11
C ASN A 117 8.17 7.25 -47.93
N ILE A 118 8.20 7.69 -46.67
CA ILE A 118 8.62 9.04 -46.31
C ILE A 118 9.95 8.98 -45.55
N THR A 119 10.94 9.77 -45.98
CA THR A 119 12.23 9.90 -45.29
C THR A 119 12.45 11.33 -44.83
N LEU A 120 12.74 11.53 -43.54
CA LEU A 120 13.10 12.83 -42.97
C LEU A 120 14.48 12.72 -42.30
N LYS A 121 15.42 13.58 -42.66
CA LYS A 121 16.77 13.53 -42.06
C LYS A 121 17.48 14.86 -41.93
N ASN A 122 18.42 14.91 -40.98
CA ASN A 122 19.37 16.02 -40.78
C ASN A 122 18.69 17.40 -40.61
N ILE A 123 17.62 17.50 -39.83
CA ILE A 123 16.87 18.74 -39.65
C ILE A 123 16.59 19.02 -38.17
N THR A 124 16.60 20.29 -37.78
CA THR A 124 16.15 20.74 -36.45
C THR A 124 14.79 21.44 -36.58
N LEU A 125 13.81 21.01 -35.79
CA LEU A 125 12.49 21.63 -35.68
C LEU A 125 12.28 22.07 -34.23
N GLN A 126 12.04 23.36 -34.03
CA GLN A 126 11.91 23.93 -32.69
C GLN A 126 10.76 24.90 -32.57
N GLU A 127 10.24 25.06 -31.35
CA GLU A 127 9.27 26.12 -31.00
C GLU A 127 7.93 26.01 -31.75
N PHE A 128 7.56 24.81 -32.20
CA PHE A 128 6.23 24.51 -32.74
C PHE A 128 5.29 24.02 -31.65
N ASP A 129 4.01 23.88 -31.98
CA ASP A 129 3.12 23.11 -31.12
C ASP A 129 3.45 21.61 -31.20
N ILE A 130 3.62 21.10 -32.41
CA ILE A 130 4.15 19.76 -32.67
C ILE A 130 5.34 19.86 -33.62
N GLY A 131 6.47 19.22 -33.30
CA GLY A 131 7.64 19.21 -34.20
C GLY A 131 7.33 18.46 -35.49
N ILE A 132 7.06 17.16 -35.39
CA ILE A 132 6.63 16.30 -36.51
C ILE A 132 5.32 15.62 -36.14
N ASN A 133 4.33 15.75 -37.03
CA ASN A 133 3.07 15.01 -36.95
C ASN A 133 2.97 14.03 -38.12
N CYS A 134 2.68 12.77 -37.82
CA CYS A 134 2.39 11.72 -38.79
C CYS A 134 1.01 11.13 -38.49
N ASP A 135 0.11 11.17 -39.45
CA ASP A 135 -1.21 10.55 -39.36
C ASP A 135 -1.49 9.75 -40.64
N LEU A 136 -1.95 8.52 -40.47
CA LEU A 136 -2.24 7.59 -41.58
C LEU A 136 -1.03 7.41 -42.53
N LEU A 137 0.13 7.10 -41.96
CA LEU A 137 1.40 6.93 -42.69
C LEU A 137 1.95 5.52 -42.52
N SER A 138 2.46 4.90 -43.59
CA SER A 138 3.30 3.71 -43.53
C SER A 138 4.73 3.97 -44.00
N ASP A 139 5.67 3.10 -43.61
CA ASP A 139 7.02 3.05 -44.17
C ASP A 139 7.75 4.39 -44.07
N CYS A 140 7.99 4.84 -42.84
CA CYS A 140 8.60 6.14 -42.56
C CYS A 140 9.96 5.97 -41.87
N SER A 141 10.98 6.67 -42.38
CA SER A 141 12.30 6.74 -41.75
C SER A 141 12.62 8.17 -41.30
N ILE A 142 12.92 8.34 -40.02
CA ILE A 142 13.31 9.62 -39.43
C ILE A 142 14.65 9.45 -38.75
N SER A 143 15.67 10.18 -39.23
CA SER A 143 17.04 10.01 -38.75
C SER A 143 17.83 11.31 -38.58
N ASN A 144 18.62 11.40 -37.51
CA ASN A 144 19.43 12.59 -37.22
C ASN A 144 18.60 13.89 -37.21
N VAL A 145 17.44 13.85 -36.57
CA VAL A 145 16.51 14.97 -36.40
C VAL A 145 16.52 15.46 -34.96
N SER A 146 16.47 16.78 -34.77
CA SER A 146 16.33 17.41 -33.46
C SER A 146 14.95 18.07 -33.29
N LEU A 147 14.18 17.66 -32.29
CA LEU A 147 12.84 18.13 -31.98
C LEU A 147 12.85 18.83 -30.60
N ILE A 148 12.97 20.16 -30.62
CA ILE A 148 13.38 20.95 -29.44
C ILE A 148 12.31 21.95 -29.04
N SER A 149 11.95 22.00 -27.75
CA SER A 149 11.09 23.05 -27.18
C SER A 149 9.74 23.19 -27.89
N ASN A 150 9.14 22.09 -28.36
CA ASN A 150 7.78 22.11 -28.90
C ASN A 150 6.75 21.97 -27.76
N LEU A 151 5.53 22.46 -27.95
CA LEU A 151 4.56 22.54 -26.87
C LEU A 151 3.91 21.20 -26.50
N ARG A 152 3.23 20.55 -27.45
CA ARG A 152 2.48 19.30 -27.19
C ARG A 152 3.34 18.06 -27.38
N ALA A 153 4.09 18.00 -28.49
CA ALA A 153 4.94 16.87 -28.82
C ALA A 153 6.16 17.27 -29.64
N GLY A 154 7.30 16.61 -29.41
CA GLY A 154 8.39 16.63 -30.38
C GLY A 154 7.98 15.86 -31.63
N PHE A 155 7.63 14.59 -31.44
CA PHE A 155 7.13 13.70 -32.49
C PHE A 155 5.78 13.10 -32.09
N GLN A 156 4.85 13.03 -33.04
CA GLN A 156 3.55 12.40 -32.89
C GLN A 156 3.27 11.50 -34.09
N ALA A 157 2.90 10.24 -33.84
CA ALA A 157 2.38 9.30 -34.83
C ALA A 157 1.01 8.77 -34.41
N ALA A 158 0.04 8.82 -35.33
CA ALA A 158 -1.30 8.27 -35.17
C ALA A 158 -1.67 7.40 -36.37
N ASN A 159 -2.38 6.29 -36.14
CA ASN A 159 -2.93 5.43 -37.20
C ASN A 159 -1.89 5.01 -38.24
N SER A 160 -0.65 4.78 -37.80
CA SER A 160 0.53 4.66 -38.67
C SER A 160 1.25 3.34 -38.48
N SER A 161 2.08 2.94 -39.43
CA SER A 161 2.79 1.65 -39.35
C SER A 161 4.20 1.65 -39.94
N SER A 162 5.05 0.74 -39.48
CA SER A 162 6.40 0.52 -40.06
C SER A 162 7.28 1.77 -40.02
N PHE A 163 7.60 2.22 -38.81
CA PHE A 163 8.48 3.38 -38.61
C PHE A 163 9.86 2.96 -38.13
N LEU A 164 10.88 3.65 -38.65
CA LEU A 164 12.23 3.64 -38.12
C LEU A 164 12.64 5.06 -37.69
N PHE A 165 12.67 5.30 -36.40
CA PHE A 165 13.06 6.56 -35.76
C PHE A 165 14.42 6.37 -35.08
N THR A 166 15.50 6.73 -35.78
CA THR A 166 16.89 6.42 -35.37
C THR A 166 17.77 7.65 -35.16
N ASP A 167 18.65 7.64 -34.16
CA ASP A 167 19.66 8.69 -33.94
C ASP A 167 19.08 10.10 -33.80
N ASN A 168 17.91 10.24 -33.17
CA ASN A 168 17.23 11.52 -33.02
C ASN A 168 17.34 12.09 -31.61
N GLU A 169 17.17 13.40 -31.53
CA GLU A 169 17.20 14.18 -30.30
C GLU A 169 15.82 14.81 -30.04
N VAL A 170 15.17 14.48 -28.93
CA VAL A 170 13.85 15.02 -28.55
C VAL A 170 13.94 15.67 -27.19
N LYS A 171 13.97 17.00 -27.16
CA LYS A 171 14.31 17.75 -25.95
C LYS A 171 13.32 18.84 -25.57
N LYS A 172 13.04 18.94 -24.26
CA LYS A 172 12.32 20.06 -23.66
C LYS A 172 10.94 20.34 -24.26
N ASN A 173 10.26 19.30 -24.73
CA ASN A 173 8.92 19.46 -25.28
C ASN A 173 7.89 19.42 -24.13
N TYR A 174 7.16 20.51 -23.90
CA TYR A 174 6.17 20.63 -22.83
C TYR A 174 5.23 21.85 -23.00
N ASN A 175 4.07 21.79 -22.34
CA ASN A 175 3.16 22.92 -22.18
C ASN A 175 2.43 22.88 -20.82
N ASP A 176 1.82 23.99 -20.42
CA ASP A 176 1.16 24.10 -19.10
C ASP A 176 -0.19 23.38 -19.00
N ILE A 177 -0.80 23.04 -20.14
CA ILE A 177 -2.14 22.47 -20.21
C ILE A 177 -2.06 20.95 -20.02
N THR A 178 -1.43 20.25 -20.96
CA THR A 178 -1.32 18.78 -20.97
C THR A 178 -0.02 18.29 -20.33
N GLY A 179 0.98 19.16 -20.14
CA GLY A 179 2.34 18.78 -19.77
C GLY A 179 3.19 18.41 -20.99
N GLY A 180 2.60 17.76 -21.99
CA GLY A 180 3.28 17.35 -23.24
C GLY A 180 4.10 16.07 -23.11
N TYR A 181 4.44 15.47 -24.25
CA TYR A 181 5.37 14.35 -24.34
C TYR A 181 6.50 14.67 -25.31
N GLY A 182 7.63 13.98 -25.20
CA GLY A 182 8.65 14.01 -26.26
C GLY A 182 8.14 13.32 -27.51
N ILE A 183 7.74 12.06 -27.36
CA ILE A 183 7.32 11.15 -28.42
C ILE A 183 5.95 10.58 -28.06
N THR A 184 4.98 10.69 -28.97
CA THR A 184 3.63 10.12 -28.83
C THR A 184 3.32 9.17 -29.98
N VAL A 185 2.84 7.97 -29.66
CA VAL A 185 2.43 6.94 -30.61
C VAL A 185 1.03 6.45 -30.22
N THR A 186 0.08 6.49 -31.14
CA THR A 186 -1.31 6.06 -30.88
C THR A 186 -1.87 5.26 -32.05
N ASN A 187 -2.61 4.19 -31.77
CA ASN A 187 -3.26 3.35 -32.80
C ASN A 187 -2.31 2.92 -33.92
N SER A 188 -1.06 2.61 -33.60
CA SER A 188 0.00 2.39 -34.58
C SER A 188 0.64 1.01 -34.40
N HIS A 189 1.39 0.56 -35.39
CA HIS A 189 1.95 -0.79 -35.39
C HIS A 189 3.38 -0.81 -35.94
N ASN A 190 4.26 -1.65 -35.42
CA ASN A 190 5.63 -1.81 -35.93
C ASN A 190 6.40 -0.47 -35.90
N MET A 191 6.63 0.05 -34.70
CA MET A 191 7.26 1.36 -34.47
C MET A 191 8.61 1.18 -33.78
N ILE A 192 9.71 1.39 -34.51
CA ILE A 192 11.07 1.16 -34.00
C ILE A 192 11.74 2.49 -33.66
N PHE A 193 12.07 2.69 -32.39
CA PHE A 193 12.82 3.82 -31.86
C PHE A 193 14.20 3.35 -31.40
N LYS A 194 15.25 3.71 -32.15
CA LYS A 194 16.61 3.23 -31.91
C LYS A 194 17.60 4.37 -31.69
N ASP A 195 18.53 4.20 -30.75
CA ASP A 195 19.67 5.12 -30.57
C ASP A 195 19.24 6.60 -30.32
N ASN A 196 18.09 6.82 -29.66
CA ASN A 196 17.53 8.17 -29.47
C ASN A 196 17.89 8.79 -28.12
N LEU A 197 17.99 10.12 -28.08
CA LEU A 197 18.11 10.92 -26.86
C LEU A 197 16.80 11.66 -26.58
N VAL A 198 16.05 11.22 -25.56
CA VAL A 198 14.76 11.81 -25.17
C VAL A 198 14.85 12.38 -23.77
N ASN A 199 15.04 13.71 -23.66
CA ASN A 199 15.28 14.34 -22.37
C ASN A 199 14.55 15.66 -22.10
N GLY A 200 14.24 15.91 -20.82
CA GLY A 200 13.63 17.18 -20.41
C GLY A 200 12.18 17.39 -20.88
N ASN A 201 11.49 16.36 -21.37
CA ASN A 201 10.14 16.47 -21.90
C ASN A 201 9.07 16.25 -20.80
N GLY A 202 7.94 16.94 -20.91
CA GLY A 202 6.85 16.88 -19.93
C GLY A 202 6.98 17.89 -18.78
N LYS A 203 6.09 17.78 -17.79
CA LYS A 203 5.97 18.73 -16.68
C LYS A 203 5.68 18.03 -15.34
N SER A 204 6.35 18.46 -14.26
CA SER A 204 6.35 17.76 -12.96
C SER A 204 5.02 17.74 -12.20
N ASP A 205 4.12 18.67 -12.47
CA ASP A 205 2.78 18.74 -11.91
C ASP A 205 1.72 18.02 -12.77
N LYS A 206 2.13 17.33 -13.85
CA LYS A 206 1.24 16.64 -14.80
C LYS A 206 1.55 15.15 -14.85
N SER A 207 0.64 14.33 -14.30
CA SER A 207 0.79 12.86 -14.25
C SER A 207 0.80 12.17 -15.62
N LYS A 208 0.21 12.80 -16.65
CA LYS A 208 0.15 12.32 -18.03
C LYS A 208 1.08 13.11 -18.96
N SER A 209 2.36 13.20 -18.60
CA SER A 209 3.41 13.85 -19.38
C SER A 209 4.74 13.11 -19.24
N GLY A 210 5.71 13.32 -20.14
CA GLY A 210 6.99 12.62 -20.06
C GLY A 210 7.80 12.49 -21.35
N GLY A 211 8.66 11.48 -21.40
CA GLY A 211 9.46 11.14 -22.57
C GLY A 211 8.63 10.49 -23.68
N TYR A 212 8.22 9.25 -23.47
CA TYR A 212 7.41 8.45 -24.41
C TYR A 212 5.99 8.24 -23.90
N PHE A 213 5.02 8.33 -24.81
CA PHE A 213 3.65 7.86 -24.62
C PHE A 213 3.24 6.94 -25.77
N ILE A 214 2.97 5.69 -25.47
CA ILE A 214 2.50 4.67 -26.41
C ILE A 214 1.10 4.24 -25.95
N SER A 215 0.13 4.28 -26.84
CA SER A 215 -1.26 3.91 -26.54
C SER A 215 -1.86 3.08 -27.65
N ASN A 216 -2.48 1.95 -27.32
CA ASN A 216 -3.18 1.09 -28.28
C ASN A 216 -2.34 0.84 -29.54
N SER A 217 -1.06 0.50 -29.34
CA SER A 217 -0.08 0.36 -30.43
C SER A 217 0.79 -0.85 -30.19
N THR A 218 0.94 -1.70 -31.20
CA THR A 218 1.57 -3.01 -31.07
C THR A 218 2.91 -3.08 -31.78
N TYR A 219 3.79 -4.01 -31.37
CA TYR A 219 5.13 -4.19 -31.96
C TYR A 219 5.94 -2.88 -31.95
N CYS A 220 5.91 -2.19 -30.80
CA CYS A 220 6.73 -1.02 -30.59
C CYS A 220 8.07 -1.45 -29.97
N GLU A 221 9.18 -0.95 -30.49
CA GLU A 221 10.52 -1.28 -29.99
C GLU A 221 11.25 0.01 -29.60
N ILE A 222 11.80 0.06 -28.39
CA ILE A 222 12.64 1.15 -27.90
C ILE A 222 13.98 0.56 -27.50
N ILE A 223 15.01 0.87 -28.30
CA ILE A 223 16.30 0.17 -28.27
C ILE A 223 17.43 1.18 -28.15
N ASN A 224 18.44 0.88 -27.33
CA ASN A 224 19.69 1.65 -27.21
C ASN A 224 19.48 3.16 -26.90
N SER A 225 18.36 3.52 -26.29
CA SER A 225 17.96 4.92 -26.16
C SER A 225 18.23 5.45 -24.75
N LYS A 226 18.50 6.76 -24.65
CA LYS A 226 18.66 7.47 -23.39
C LYS A 226 17.43 8.31 -23.09
N ILE A 227 16.72 7.97 -22.01
CA ILE A 227 15.45 8.58 -21.61
C ILE A 227 15.64 9.21 -20.24
N SER A 228 16.03 10.48 -20.21
CA SER A 228 16.52 11.08 -18.97
C SER A 228 15.94 12.44 -18.64
N THR A 229 15.97 12.81 -17.36
CA THR A 229 15.65 14.16 -16.87
C THR A 229 14.29 14.70 -17.35
N ASN A 230 13.34 13.82 -17.71
CA ASN A 230 11.99 14.23 -18.09
C ASN A 230 11.25 14.64 -16.80
N PRO A 231 10.65 15.85 -16.73
CA PRO A 231 9.87 16.25 -15.57
C PRO A 231 8.63 15.38 -15.32
N GLY A 232 8.21 14.58 -16.28
CA GLY A 232 7.18 13.54 -16.13
C GLY A 232 7.75 12.12 -16.02
N THR A 233 7.01 11.15 -16.56
CA THR A 233 7.43 9.73 -16.65
C THR A 233 8.47 9.55 -17.77
N GLY A 234 9.39 8.61 -17.65
CA GLY A 234 10.31 8.27 -18.75
C GLY A 234 9.54 7.69 -19.94
N LEU A 235 8.85 6.56 -19.72
CA LEU A 235 8.07 5.84 -20.73
C LEU A 235 6.73 5.41 -20.13
N ARG A 236 5.64 5.66 -20.85
CA ARG A 236 4.29 5.17 -20.53
C ARG A 236 3.71 4.38 -21.71
N ALA A 237 3.29 3.15 -21.46
CA ALA A 237 2.51 2.32 -22.36
C ALA A 237 1.11 2.05 -21.75
N THR A 238 0.05 2.03 -22.56
CA THR A 238 -1.32 1.83 -22.06
C THR A 238 -2.26 1.29 -23.13
N SER A 239 -3.39 0.74 -22.68
CA SER A 239 -4.57 0.50 -23.53
C SER A 239 -4.32 -0.48 -24.68
N GLY A 240 -3.79 -1.66 -24.37
CA GLY A 240 -3.49 -2.72 -25.34
C GLY A 240 -2.23 -2.45 -26.17
N SER A 241 -1.21 -1.83 -25.57
CA SER A 241 0.09 -1.60 -26.21
C SER A 241 0.96 -2.85 -26.15
N ASP A 242 0.49 -3.90 -26.82
CA ASP A 242 1.09 -5.23 -26.74
C ASP A 242 2.38 -5.36 -27.57
N ASP A 243 3.14 -6.43 -27.31
CA ASP A 243 4.35 -6.77 -28.08
C ASP A 243 5.41 -5.64 -28.01
N LEU A 244 5.47 -4.96 -26.86
CA LEU A 244 6.39 -3.85 -26.60
C LEU A 244 7.76 -4.37 -26.17
N VAL A 245 8.83 -3.93 -26.83
CA VAL A 245 10.21 -4.25 -26.48
C VAL A 245 10.93 -2.99 -26.00
N ILE A 246 11.52 -3.04 -24.80
CA ILE A 246 12.37 -1.98 -24.24
C ILE A 246 13.72 -2.61 -23.91
N LYS A 247 14.75 -2.27 -24.69
CA LYS A 247 16.03 -2.98 -24.63
C LYS A 247 17.24 -2.06 -24.62
N ASN A 248 18.21 -2.39 -23.76
CA ASN A 248 19.51 -1.71 -23.70
C ASN A 248 19.41 -0.16 -23.55
N CYS A 249 18.40 0.30 -22.80
CA CYS A 249 18.15 1.73 -22.59
C CYS A 249 18.70 2.22 -21.25
N GLU A 250 19.07 3.50 -21.20
CA GLU A 250 19.37 4.23 -19.96
C GLU A 250 18.18 5.12 -19.60
N ILE A 251 17.45 4.78 -18.54
CA ILE A 251 16.22 5.50 -18.12
C ILE A 251 16.46 6.11 -16.74
N SER A 252 16.82 7.40 -16.71
CA SER A 252 17.42 7.98 -15.51
C SER A 252 16.96 9.39 -15.16
N TYR A 253 16.91 9.72 -13.86
CA TYR A 253 16.61 11.07 -13.36
C TYR A 253 15.25 11.65 -13.80
N ASN A 254 14.27 10.80 -14.17
CA ASN A 254 12.93 11.27 -14.46
C ASN A 254 12.20 11.62 -13.16
N SER A 255 11.38 12.67 -13.17
CA SER A 255 10.68 13.11 -11.95
C SER A 255 9.43 12.28 -11.63
N GLY A 256 8.94 11.47 -12.57
CA GLY A 256 7.96 10.41 -12.37
C GLY A 256 8.61 9.02 -12.31
N ASN A 257 7.88 8.02 -12.80
CA ASN A 257 8.41 6.66 -12.93
C ASN A 257 9.38 6.55 -14.12
N GLY A 258 10.25 5.54 -14.11
CA GLY A 258 11.06 5.19 -15.27
C GLY A 258 10.20 4.64 -16.40
N ILE A 259 9.57 3.50 -16.14
CA ILE A 259 8.64 2.80 -17.05
C ILE A 259 7.31 2.58 -16.32
N ILE A 260 6.20 2.89 -17.00
CA ILE A 260 4.84 2.49 -16.60
C ILE A 260 4.18 1.73 -17.74
N SER A 261 3.56 0.60 -17.45
CA SER A 261 2.66 -0.08 -18.38
C SER A 261 1.37 -0.54 -17.70
N THR A 262 0.23 -0.34 -18.35
CA THR A 262 -1.08 -0.75 -17.83
C THR A 262 -1.91 -1.37 -18.94
N GLU A 263 -2.48 -2.55 -18.69
CA GLU A 263 -3.35 -3.25 -19.66
C GLU A 263 -2.63 -3.45 -21.00
N SER A 264 -1.47 -4.11 -20.99
CA SER A 264 -0.67 -4.36 -22.19
C SER A 264 0.10 -5.67 -22.02
N ASP A 265 0.04 -6.54 -23.03
CA ASP A 265 0.54 -7.91 -22.97
C ASP A 265 1.83 -8.10 -23.76
N ARG A 266 2.54 -9.21 -23.51
CA ARG A 266 3.74 -9.62 -24.26
C ARG A 266 4.82 -8.54 -24.29
N ILE A 267 5.09 -7.94 -23.13
CA ILE A 267 6.11 -6.89 -22.98
C ILE A 267 7.46 -7.52 -22.66
N GLU A 268 8.52 -7.15 -23.39
CA GLU A 268 9.91 -7.49 -23.06
C GLU A 268 10.66 -6.25 -22.57
N ILE A 269 11.26 -6.34 -21.38
CA ILE A 269 12.15 -5.32 -20.82
C ILE A 269 13.48 -5.98 -20.48
N SER A 270 14.50 -5.73 -21.30
CA SER A 270 15.78 -6.43 -21.21
C SER A 270 17.02 -5.53 -21.25
N ASP A 271 18.03 -5.87 -20.44
CA ASP A 271 19.35 -5.23 -20.44
C ASP A 271 19.34 -3.70 -20.18
N ASN A 272 18.32 -3.17 -19.50
CA ASN A 272 18.21 -1.74 -19.24
C ASN A 272 18.88 -1.31 -17.93
N VAL A 273 19.30 -0.04 -17.88
CA VAL A 273 19.75 0.63 -16.65
C VAL A 273 18.72 1.68 -16.26
N LEU A 274 18.03 1.44 -15.14
CA LEU A 274 17.07 2.39 -14.56
C LEU A 274 17.64 2.95 -13.25
N GLU A 275 17.84 4.26 -13.19
CA GLU A 275 18.49 4.89 -12.04
C GLU A 275 17.89 6.24 -11.65
N LYS A 276 17.66 6.44 -10.35
CA LYS A 276 17.30 7.75 -9.76
C LYS A 276 16.04 8.38 -10.35
N ASN A 277 15.11 7.56 -10.82
CA ASN A 277 13.76 8.04 -11.11
C ASN A 277 13.06 8.29 -9.76
N LYS A 278 12.42 9.46 -9.60
CA LYS A 278 11.84 9.83 -8.29
C LYS A 278 10.67 8.92 -7.91
N GLY A 279 9.91 8.44 -8.89
CA GLY A 279 8.84 7.46 -8.69
C GLY A 279 9.37 6.03 -8.62
N ASN A 280 8.57 5.09 -9.13
CA ASN A 280 8.98 3.70 -9.32
C ASN A 280 9.91 3.60 -10.53
N ASN A 281 10.91 2.72 -10.50
CA ASN A 281 11.72 2.50 -11.69
C ASN A 281 10.91 1.78 -12.76
N ILE A 282 10.30 0.64 -12.43
CA ILE A 282 9.37 -0.09 -13.30
C ILE A 282 8.07 -0.34 -12.53
N ASP A 283 6.94 -0.01 -13.14
CA ASP A 283 5.60 -0.22 -12.61
C ASP A 283 4.68 -0.79 -13.69
N ILE A 284 4.28 -2.06 -13.55
CA ILE A 284 3.48 -2.76 -14.57
C ILE A 284 2.26 -3.40 -13.93
N SER A 285 1.09 -3.16 -14.52
CA SER A 285 -0.18 -3.67 -14.04
C SER A 285 -1.03 -4.30 -15.13
N SER A 286 -1.71 -5.41 -14.83
CA SER A 286 -2.67 -6.05 -15.75
C SER A 286 -2.01 -6.46 -17.08
N ALA A 287 -0.96 -7.26 -17.00
CA ALA A 287 -0.18 -7.71 -18.17
C ALA A 287 -0.02 -9.24 -18.18
N ILE A 288 -0.14 -9.84 -19.35
CA ILE A 288 0.08 -11.26 -19.60
C ILE A 288 1.41 -11.43 -20.36
N GLU A 289 2.20 -12.46 -20.02
CA GLU A 289 3.46 -12.80 -20.71
C GLU A 289 4.52 -11.68 -20.66
N LEU A 290 4.65 -11.00 -19.51
CA LEU A 290 5.72 -10.04 -19.25
C LEU A 290 7.08 -10.75 -19.10
N SER A 291 8.12 -10.23 -19.75
CA SER A 291 9.51 -10.70 -19.62
C SER A 291 10.43 -9.60 -19.13
N LEU A 292 11.04 -9.78 -17.97
CA LEU A 292 11.99 -8.85 -17.35
C LEU A 292 13.34 -9.54 -17.17
N LYS A 293 14.35 -9.12 -17.95
CA LYS A 293 15.65 -9.80 -18.00
C LYS A 293 16.85 -8.87 -17.86
N ASN A 294 17.81 -9.22 -17.02
CA ASN A 294 19.11 -8.53 -16.93
C ASN A 294 19.05 -7.01 -16.69
N ASN A 295 17.97 -6.49 -16.08
CA ASN A 295 17.86 -5.06 -15.82
C ASN A 295 18.61 -4.69 -14.54
N LYS A 296 19.30 -3.55 -14.57
CA LYS A 296 19.93 -2.93 -13.39
C LYS A 296 19.04 -1.79 -12.90
N ILE A 297 18.41 -1.99 -11.75
CA ILE A 297 17.39 -1.11 -11.19
C ILE A 297 17.89 -0.50 -9.88
N ASN A 298 18.24 0.78 -9.90
CA ASN A 298 18.91 1.45 -8.79
C ASN A 298 18.18 2.71 -8.31
N SER A 299 18.11 2.91 -7.00
CA SER A 299 17.72 4.19 -6.38
C SER A 299 16.37 4.78 -6.83
N GLY A 300 15.30 3.98 -6.85
CA GLY A 300 13.91 4.44 -6.99
C GLY A 300 13.10 4.32 -5.68
N THR A 301 11.87 4.82 -5.69
CA THR A 301 10.92 4.62 -4.58
C THR A 301 10.56 3.13 -4.46
N ILE A 302 10.09 2.53 -5.55
CA ILE A 302 10.04 1.07 -5.73
C ILE A 302 10.93 0.73 -6.92
N GLY A 303 11.76 -0.30 -6.81
CA GLY A 303 12.57 -0.79 -7.92
C GLY A 303 11.68 -1.41 -8.99
N LEU A 304 10.98 -2.47 -8.64
CA LEU A 304 10.08 -3.19 -9.54
C LEU A 304 8.74 -3.44 -8.83
N SER A 305 7.66 -2.88 -9.38
CA SER A 305 6.29 -3.06 -8.94
C SER A 305 5.51 -3.82 -10.01
N ILE A 306 4.93 -4.96 -9.65
CA ILE A 306 4.13 -5.81 -10.54
C ILE A 306 2.76 -6.06 -9.91
N ALA A 307 1.69 -5.80 -10.65
CA ALA A 307 0.32 -5.96 -10.16
C ALA A 307 -0.57 -6.71 -11.17
N ASN A 308 -1.34 -7.68 -10.70
CA ASN A 308 -2.32 -8.41 -11.53
C ASN A 308 -1.76 -8.94 -12.86
N THR A 309 -0.54 -9.48 -12.83
CA THR A 309 0.10 -10.04 -14.05
C THR A 309 -0.07 -11.54 -14.11
N GLU A 310 -0.04 -12.12 -15.31
CA GLU A 310 -0.03 -13.58 -15.51
C GLU A 310 1.19 -13.99 -16.35
N HIS A 311 1.75 -15.17 -16.05
CA HIS A 311 2.88 -15.75 -16.82
C HIS A 311 4.13 -14.86 -16.93
N LEU A 312 4.46 -14.07 -15.89
CA LEU A 312 5.72 -13.31 -15.80
C LEU A 312 6.94 -14.23 -15.86
N THR A 313 7.95 -13.84 -16.63
CA THR A 313 9.32 -14.36 -16.57
C THR A 313 10.27 -13.31 -15.97
N LEU A 314 10.94 -13.64 -14.88
CA LEU A 314 11.89 -12.77 -14.20
C LEU A 314 13.25 -13.48 -14.05
N SER A 315 14.31 -12.93 -14.65
CA SER A 315 15.67 -13.51 -14.59
C SER A 315 16.77 -12.46 -14.69
N GLY A 316 17.85 -12.60 -13.92
CA GLY A 316 19.06 -11.79 -14.01
C GLY A 316 18.94 -10.33 -13.58
N ASN A 317 17.82 -9.92 -12.96
CA ASN A 317 17.61 -8.53 -12.58
C ASN A 317 18.31 -8.19 -11.25
N SER A 318 18.92 -7.01 -11.18
CA SER A 318 19.62 -6.51 -9.98
C SER A 318 18.92 -5.26 -9.45
N LEU A 319 18.27 -5.36 -8.30
CA LEU A 319 17.52 -4.29 -7.65
C LEU A 319 18.31 -3.79 -6.43
N THR A 320 18.93 -2.62 -6.51
CA THR A 320 19.83 -2.09 -5.48
C THR A 320 19.45 -0.70 -5.00
N ASN A 321 19.64 -0.41 -3.71
CA ASN A 321 19.44 0.93 -3.13
C ASN A 321 18.06 1.58 -3.41
N ASN A 322 17.06 0.79 -3.76
CA ASN A 322 15.67 1.25 -3.82
C ASN A 322 15.12 1.32 -2.40
N ARG A 323 14.16 2.23 -2.14
CA ARG A 323 13.48 2.25 -0.84
C ARG A 323 12.73 0.93 -0.61
N ILE A 324 12.05 0.45 -1.65
CA ILE A 324 11.51 -0.92 -1.75
C ILE A 324 12.09 -1.56 -3.01
N GLY A 325 12.69 -2.74 -2.89
CA GLY A 325 13.31 -3.47 -4.00
C GLY A 325 12.27 -3.99 -4.99
N PHE A 326 11.49 -4.97 -4.55
CA PHE A 326 10.48 -5.66 -5.35
C PHE A 326 9.14 -5.66 -4.61
N ASP A 327 8.06 -5.39 -5.33
CA ASP A 327 6.68 -5.52 -4.87
C ASP A 327 5.85 -6.30 -5.90
N ILE A 328 5.00 -7.20 -5.39
CA ILE A 328 4.09 -8.03 -6.19
C ILE A 328 2.71 -8.07 -5.52
N SER A 329 1.67 -7.82 -6.30
CA SER A 329 0.29 -7.84 -5.83
C SER A 329 -0.67 -8.45 -6.85
N GLY A 330 -1.78 -8.98 -6.36
CA GLY A 330 -2.79 -9.62 -7.21
C GLY A 330 -4.10 -9.83 -6.45
N SER A 331 -5.22 -9.80 -7.17
CA SER A 331 -6.56 -10.14 -6.66
C SER A 331 -6.96 -11.61 -6.84
N ASP A 332 -6.21 -12.36 -7.63
CA ASP A 332 -6.44 -13.78 -7.93
C ASP A 332 -5.10 -14.51 -7.78
N ILE A 333 -5.13 -15.76 -7.30
CA ILE A 333 -3.92 -16.57 -7.12
C ILE A 333 -3.18 -16.82 -8.44
N ARG A 334 -3.88 -16.80 -9.58
CA ARG A 334 -3.28 -16.89 -10.93
C ARG A 334 -2.27 -15.76 -11.17
N HIS A 335 -2.46 -14.61 -10.52
CA HIS A 335 -1.55 -13.47 -10.62
C HIS A 335 -0.21 -13.67 -9.90
N PHE A 336 0.01 -14.85 -9.29
CA PHE A 336 1.26 -15.24 -8.64
C PHE A 336 1.83 -16.53 -9.28
N ILE A 337 1.34 -16.97 -10.44
CA ILE A 337 1.88 -18.13 -11.13
C ILE A 337 2.89 -17.65 -12.18
N HIS A 338 4.16 -17.64 -11.79
CA HIS A 338 5.25 -17.03 -12.56
C HIS A 338 6.49 -17.92 -12.65
N GLN A 339 7.32 -17.64 -13.67
CA GLN A 339 8.65 -18.22 -13.83
C GLN A 339 9.68 -17.23 -13.31
N VAL A 340 10.14 -17.43 -12.08
CA VAL A 340 11.12 -16.57 -11.43
C VAL A 340 12.29 -17.43 -10.97
N ASP A 341 13.48 -17.13 -11.48
CA ASP A 341 14.70 -17.83 -11.05
C ASP A 341 15.42 -17.08 -9.92
N ASN A 342 16.40 -17.76 -9.31
CA ASN A 342 17.20 -17.25 -8.20
C ASN A 342 18.32 -16.29 -8.62
N THR A 343 18.42 -15.94 -9.92
CA THR A 343 19.44 -14.99 -10.41
C THR A 343 19.00 -13.53 -10.22
N ASN A 344 17.72 -13.31 -9.89
CA ASN A 344 17.21 -12.01 -9.47
C ASN A 344 17.66 -11.67 -8.06
N THR A 345 18.19 -10.47 -7.86
CA THR A 345 18.74 -10.04 -6.57
C THR A 345 18.15 -8.73 -6.07
N ILE A 346 17.90 -8.65 -4.77
CA ILE A 346 17.49 -7.45 -4.05
C ILE A 346 18.61 -7.13 -3.05
N ASN A 347 19.29 -6.00 -3.24
CA ASN A 347 20.51 -5.63 -2.49
C ASN A 347 21.51 -6.80 -2.43
N SER A 348 21.80 -7.39 -3.59
CA SER A 348 22.74 -8.51 -3.77
C SER A 348 22.35 -9.84 -3.13
N ARG A 349 21.12 -9.97 -2.61
CA ARG A 349 20.57 -11.22 -2.08
C ARG A 349 19.49 -11.78 -2.99
N ALA A 350 19.42 -13.10 -3.16
CA ALA A 350 18.50 -13.72 -4.10
C ALA A 350 17.02 -13.51 -3.72
N LEU A 351 16.16 -13.27 -4.70
CA LEU A 351 14.71 -13.45 -4.56
C LEU A 351 14.41 -14.95 -4.61
N ILE A 352 13.90 -15.52 -3.52
CA ILE A 352 13.44 -16.91 -3.50
C ILE A 352 11.97 -16.93 -3.87
N TYR A 353 11.65 -17.53 -5.01
CA TYR A 353 10.29 -17.73 -5.49
C TYR A 353 9.99 -19.22 -5.56
N LEU A 354 9.01 -19.68 -4.79
CA LEU A 354 8.58 -21.08 -4.74
C LEU A 354 7.17 -21.20 -5.30
N TYR A 355 6.97 -22.17 -6.19
CA TYR A 355 5.66 -22.48 -6.76
C TYR A 355 5.43 -23.99 -6.72
N ASN A 356 4.33 -24.43 -6.09
CA ASN A 356 3.98 -25.86 -5.92
C ASN A 356 5.08 -26.72 -5.26
N GLU A 357 5.95 -26.12 -4.45
CA GLU A 357 7.02 -26.82 -3.76
C GLU A 357 6.55 -27.38 -2.40
N LYS A 358 7.21 -28.45 -1.95
CA LYS A 358 6.92 -29.08 -0.65
C LYS A 358 8.19 -29.37 0.14
N ASN A 359 8.08 -29.43 1.47
CA ASN A 359 9.18 -29.85 2.37
C ASN A 359 10.45 -29.00 2.21
N LYS A 360 10.31 -27.68 2.08
CA LYS A 360 11.45 -26.78 1.94
C LYS A 360 11.80 -26.13 3.27
N LYS A 361 13.10 -26.00 3.50
CA LYS A 361 13.66 -25.21 4.59
C LYS A 361 14.44 -24.05 4.00
N ILE A 362 14.10 -22.83 4.42
CA ILE A 362 14.79 -21.61 4.02
C ILE A 362 15.34 -20.97 5.30
N GLY A 363 16.65 -20.96 5.46
CA GLY A 363 17.33 -20.46 6.66
C GLY A 363 18.35 -19.36 6.37
N HIS A 364 19.11 -18.97 7.39
CA HIS A 364 20.23 -18.03 7.26
C HIS A 364 21.22 -18.38 6.14
N MET A 365 21.47 -19.68 5.90
CA MET A 365 22.38 -20.15 4.84
C MET A 365 21.91 -19.80 3.43
N ASN A 366 20.59 -19.60 3.23
CA ASN A 366 20.03 -19.15 1.96
C ASN A 366 20.17 -17.63 1.78
N ASN A 367 20.20 -16.86 2.89
CA ASN A 367 20.27 -15.40 2.95
C ASN A 367 19.46 -14.68 1.85
N PRO A 368 18.14 -14.91 1.75
CA PRO A 368 17.33 -14.29 0.71
C PRO A 368 17.17 -12.78 0.92
N GLY A 369 16.91 -12.08 -0.18
CA GLY A 369 16.44 -10.68 -0.14
C GLY A 369 14.94 -10.60 0.15
N MET A 370 14.18 -11.58 -0.35
CA MET A 370 12.72 -11.71 -0.21
C MET A 370 12.32 -13.18 -0.45
N ILE A 371 11.22 -13.61 0.13
CA ILE A 371 10.63 -14.94 -0.11
C ILE A 371 9.19 -14.77 -0.60
N VAL A 372 8.87 -15.40 -1.73
CA VAL A 372 7.51 -15.55 -2.23
C VAL A 372 7.21 -17.03 -2.39
N ALA A 373 6.18 -17.53 -1.72
CA ALA A 373 5.74 -18.92 -1.83
C ALA A 373 4.27 -18.97 -2.27
N VAL A 374 4.01 -19.75 -3.32
CA VAL A 374 2.70 -19.86 -3.97
C VAL A 374 2.32 -21.34 -4.05
N ASN A 375 1.16 -21.70 -3.50
CA ASN A 375 0.65 -23.08 -3.46
C ASN A 375 1.65 -24.10 -2.88
N CYS A 376 2.47 -23.70 -1.92
CA CYS A 376 3.47 -24.55 -1.30
C CYS A 376 2.96 -25.23 -0.02
N SER A 377 3.55 -26.35 0.38
CA SER A 377 3.23 -27.00 1.66
C SER A 377 4.46 -27.42 2.45
N ASP A 378 4.30 -27.53 3.77
CA ASP A 378 5.33 -28.09 4.66
C ASP A 378 6.64 -27.28 4.58
N LEU A 379 6.51 -25.96 4.77
CA LEU A 379 7.61 -25.00 4.72
C LEU A 379 8.11 -24.65 6.12
N THR A 380 9.42 -24.52 6.26
CA THR A 380 10.07 -23.93 7.45
C THR A 380 10.94 -22.76 7.01
N ILE A 381 10.68 -21.57 7.52
CA ILE A 381 11.44 -20.36 7.21
C ILE A 381 12.01 -19.81 8.52
N SER A 382 13.33 -19.68 8.64
CA SER A 382 13.93 -19.29 9.92
C SER A 382 15.23 -18.48 9.84
N ASP A 383 15.59 -17.85 10.96
CA ASP A 383 16.93 -17.32 11.23
C ASP A 383 17.40 -16.23 10.24
N MET A 384 16.64 -15.15 10.06
CA MET A 384 17.06 -14.11 9.09
C MET A 384 16.52 -12.71 9.38
N VAL A 385 17.12 -11.73 8.69
CA VAL A 385 16.68 -10.33 8.68
C VAL A 385 16.32 -9.94 7.25
N LEU A 386 15.07 -9.55 7.03
CA LEU A 386 14.52 -9.17 5.73
C LEU A 386 14.10 -7.70 5.75
N SER A 387 14.49 -6.96 4.73
CA SER A 387 14.33 -5.51 4.70
C SER A 387 14.22 -4.94 3.30
N LYS A 388 13.52 -3.80 3.19
CA LYS A 388 13.40 -3.00 1.95
C LYS A 388 12.72 -3.76 0.81
N THR A 389 11.64 -4.48 1.10
CA THR A 389 10.81 -5.22 0.11
C THR A 389 9.33 -4.92 0.29
N GLY A 390 8.51 -5.18 -0.72
CA GLY A 390 7.06 -4.98 -0.66
C GLY A 390 6.45 -5.76 0.49
N ALA A 391 6.44 -7.09 0.40
CA ALA A 391 6.30 -8.00 1.54
C ALA A 391 7.60 -8.79 1.69
N ALA A 392 8.21 -8.84 2.88
CA ALA A 392 9.46 -9.57 3.06
C ALA A 392 9.27 -11.09 2.90
N ILE A 393 8.15 -11.60 3.42
CA ILE A 393 7.66 -12.95 3.12
C ILE A 393 6.21 -12.83 2.62
N LEU A 394 5.92 -13.41 1.45
CA LEU A 394 4.56 -13.55 0.92
C LEU A 394 4.21 -15.03 0.78
N LEU A 395 3.13 -15.44 1.46
CA LEU A 395 2.56 -16.78 1.37
C LEU A 395 1.18 -16.70 0.69
N ALA A 396 1.04 -17.27 -0.50
CA ALA A 396 -0.23 -17.33 -1.24
C ALA A 396 -0.67 -18.80 -1.36
N GLY A 397 -1.83 -19.15 -0.81
CA GLY A 397 -2.36 -20.53 -0.89
C GLY A 397 -1.47 -21.59 -0.25
N CYS A 398 -0.64 -21.22 0.74
CA CYS A 398 0.30 -22.12 1.38
C CYS A 398 -0.31 -22.89 2.55
N GLN A 399 0.21 -24.08 2.84
CA GLN A 399 -0.27 -24.94 3.92
C GLN A 399 0.86 -25.44 4.81
N ASN A 400 0.59 -25.69 6.10
CA ASN A 400 1.55 -26.25 7.04
C ASN A 400 2.89 -25.51 7.02
N THR A 401 2.86 -24.19 7.21
CA THR A 401 4.05 -23.34 7.12
C THR A 401 4.40 -22.77 8.48
N SER A 402 5.66 -22.91 8.89
CA SER A 402 6.21 -22.31 10.09
C SER A 402 7.25 -21.26 9.72
N VAL A 403 7.13 -20.07 10.32
CA VAL A 403 8.12 -19.00 10.24
C VAL A 403 8.57 -18.67 11.66
N GLU A 404 9.86 -18.77 11.91
CA GLU A 404 10.43 -18.55 13.24
C GLU A 404 11.74 -17.75 13.25
N ASP A 405 11.97 -16.94 14.28
CA ASP A 405 13.25 -16.22 14.47
C ASP A 405 13.61 -15.31 13.26
N VAL A 406 12.62 -14.54 12.76
CA VAL A 406 12.79 -13.61 11.63
C VAL A 406 12.53 -12.17 12.05
N SER A 407 13.39 -11.25 11.62
CA SER A 407 13.19 -9.80 11.76
C SER A 407 12.84 -9.13 10.43
N PHE A 408 11.79 -8.31 10.44
CA PHE A 408 11.25 -7.56 9.32
C PHE A 408 11.45 -6.05 9.53
N MET A 409 12.36 -5.46 8.76
CA MET A 409 12.80 -4.07 8.94
C MET A 409 12.54 -3.22 7.70
N ASP A 410 11.88 -2.08 7.84
CA ASP A 410 11.75 -1.09 6.74
C ASP A 410 11.15 -1.68 5.44
N ASN A 411 10.22 -2.64 5.55
CA ASN A 411 9.48 -3.20 4.41
C ASN A 411 8.18 -2.43 4.17
N GLY A 412 7.45 -2.73 3.10
CA GLY A 412 6.04 -2.38 3.02
C GLY A 412 5.27 -3.13 4.11
N ILE A 413 5.34 -4.45 4.06
CA ILE A 413 4.76 -5.42 4.97
C ILE A 413 5.86 -6.38 5.42
N GLY A 414 5.90 -6.76 6.70
CA GLY A 414 6.86 -7.76 7.17
C GLY A 414 6.55 -9.14 6.59
N ILE A 415 5.40 -9.70 6.96
CA ILE A 415 4.89 -10.95 6.39
C ILE A 415 3.43 -10.81 5.97
N ARG A 416 3.11 -11.37 4.81
CA ARG A 416 1.78 -11.36 4.18
C ARG A 416 1.31 -12.79 3.90
N THR A 417 0.11 -13.15 4.35
CA THR A 417 -0.59 -14.37 3.91
C THR A 417 -1.88 -14.02 3.17
N ASP A 418 -2.18 -14.79 2.11
CA ASP A 418 -3.38 -14.62 1.28
C ASP A 418 -3.87 -15.94 0.65
N PHE A 419 -5.06 -15.89 0.04
CA PHE A 419 -5.64 -16.94 -0.79
C PHE A 419 -5.81 -18.31 -0.10
N ASN A 420 -6.52 -18.33 1.03
CA ASN A 420 -6.84 -19.57 1.77
C ASN A 420 -5.61 -20.30 2.30
N CYS A 421 -4.60 -19.55 2.76
CA CYS A 421 -3.51 -20.11 3.56
C CYS A 421 -4.07 -20.87 4.77
N LYS A 422 -3.46 -22.01 5.12
CA LYS A 422 -3.97 -22.88 6.19
C LYS A 422 -2.86 -23.46 7.07
N ASN A 423 -3.09 -23.56 8.38
CA ASN A 423 -2.13 -24.14 9.33
C ASN A 423 -0.79 -23.38 9.28
N ILE A 424 -0.85 -22.08 9.59
CA ILE A 424 0.30 -21.17 9.58
C ILE A 424 0.74 -20.88 11.01
N THR A 425 2.01 -21.08 11.32
CA THR A 425 2.59 -20.75 12.62
C THR A 425 3.66 -19.67 12.47
N LEU A 426 3.45 -18.55 13.15
CA LEU A 426 4.41 -17.44 13.25
C LEU A 426 4.90 -17.37 14.70
N ASP A 427 6.20 -17.52 14.92
CA ASP A 427 6.79 -17.60 16.26
C ASP A 427 8.09 -16.78 16.38
N ARG A 428 8.30 -16.04 17.47
CA ARG A 428 9.54 -15.27 17.72
C ARG A 428 9.91 -14.35 16.55
N LEU A 429 8.97 -13.52 16.13
CA LEU A 429 9.19 -12.59 15.02
C LEU A 429 9.27 -11.14 15.52
N HIS A 430 10.05 -10.32 14.81
CA HIS A 430 10.22 -8.90 15.11
C HIS A 430 9.88 -8.07 13.88
N ALA A 431 8.93 -7.13 13.97
CA ALA A 431 8.56 -6.28 12.85
C ALA A 431 8.65 -4.80 13.24
N GLU A 432 9.53 -4.04 12.61
CA GLU A 432 9.74 -2.64 12.99
C GLU A 432 9.95 -1.73 11.78
N ARG A 433 9.36 -0.53 11.86
CA ARG A 433 9.36 0.51 10.81
C ARG A 433 8.86 0.05 9.43
N ASN A 434 8.00 -0.95 9.38
CA ASN A 434 7.33 -1.33 8.14
C ASN A 434 6.29 -0.26 7.77
N MET A 435 6.22 0.08 6.48
CA MET A 435 5.49 1.24 5.96
C MET A 435 3.97 1.07 5.98
N VAL A 436 3.48 -0.17 6.13
CA VAL A 436 2.05 -0.50 6.15
C VAL A 436 1.71 -1.35 7.37
N CYS A 437 2.30 -2.54 7.49
CA CYS A 437 1.93 -3.49 8.54
C CYS A 437 3.11 -4.41 8.91
N GLY A 438 3.22 -4.83 10.18
CA GLY A 438 4.15 -5.87 10.58
C GLY A 438 3.72 -7.24 10.06
N TYR A 439 2.51 -7.66 10.44
CA TYR A 439 1.97 -8.99 10.19
C TYR A 439 0.57 -8.89 9.55
N TYR A 440 0.49 -9.19 8.26
CA TYR A 440 -0.75 -9.13 7.49
C TYR A 440 -1.24 -10.54 7.17
N LEU A 441 -2.38 -10.94 7.73
CA LEU A 441 -3.00 -12.22 7.40
C LEU A 441 -4.38 -11.96 6.80
N SER A 442 -4.55 -12.38 5.56
CA SER A 442 -5.81 -12.30 4.83
C SER A 442 -6.22 -13.67 4.35
N GLU A 443 -7.52 -13.95 4.41
CA GLU A 443 -8.12 -15.23 4.00
C GLU A 443 -7.34 -16.44 4.54
N THR A 444 -6.98 -16.41 5.83
CA THR A 444 -6.15 -17.44 6.45
C THR A 444 -6.92 -18.22 7.51
N ARG A 445 -6.77 -19.55 7.54
CA ARG A 445 -7.49 -20.43 8.47
C ARG A 445 -6.54 -21.24 9.31
N GLN A 446 -6.87 -21.49 10.57
CA GLN A 446 -6.03 -22.29 11.47
C GLN A 446 -4.62 -21.70 11.56
N PHE A 447 -4.45 -20.68 12.39
CA PHE A 447 -3.15 -20.03 12.53
C PHE A 447 -2.79 -19.81 13.99
N ILE A 448 -1.49 -19.81 14.27
CA ILE A 448 -0.92 -19.53 15.59
C ILE A 448 0.08 -18.39 15.43
N LEU A 449 -0.19 -17.28 16.11
CA LEU A 449 0.71 -16.14 16.25
C LEU A 449 1.21 -16.13 17.68
N GLN A 450 2.51 -16.30 17.89
CA GLN A 450 3.07 -16.30 19.25
C GLN A 450 4.43 -15.63 19.34
N ASN A 451 4.71 -14.98 20.48
CA ASN A 451 5.99 -14.31 20.74
C ASN A 451 6.37 -13.31 19.63
N LEU A 452 5.40 -12.52 19.14
CA LEU A 452 5.65 -11.53 18.10
C LEU A 452 5.84 -10.15 18.70
N TYR A 453 6.81 -9.42 18.18
CA TYR A 453 7.06 -8.03 18.52
C TYR A 453 6.78 -7.13 17.32
N GLY A 454 6.11 -6.01 17.55
CA GLY A 454 5.87 -4.98 16.56
C GLY A 454 6.07 -3.57 17.13
N GLN A 455 6.86 -2.74 16.46
CA GLN A 455 7.07 -1.35 16.87
C GLN A 455 7.18 -0.39 15.68
N GLU A 456 6.72 0.85 15.83
CA GLU A 456 6.86 1.91 14.81
C GLU A 456 6.27 1.55 13.43
N ASN A 457 5.36 0.58 13.35
CA ASN A 457 4.57 0.28 12.16
C ASN A 457 3.25 1.07 12.24
N PRO A 458 2.61 1.42 11.11
CA PRO A 458 1.22 1.89 11.16
C PRO A 458 0.27 0.84 11.73
N LEU A 459 0.36 -0.41 11.29
CA LEU A 459 -0.41 -1.52 11.84
C LEU A 459 0.52 -2.60 12.38
N GLY A 460 0.24 -3.11 13.59
CA GLY A 460 0.99 -4.23 14.16
C GLY A 460 0.62 -5.52 13.45
N ILE A 461 -0.58 -6.02 13.75
CA ILE A 461 -1.21 -7.16 13.10
C ILE A 461 -2.50 -6.70 12.41
N PHE A 462 -2.69 -7.11 11.15
CA PHE A 462 -3.94 -6.93 10.43
C PHE A 462 -4.49 -8.29 9.98
N LEU A 463 -5.68 -8.63 10.45
CA LEU A 463 -6.41 -9.84 10.08
C LEU A 463 -7.62 -9.47 9.22
N LYS A 464 -7.78 -10.11 8.07
CA LYS A 464 -8.93 -9.94 7.20
C LYS A 464 -9.48 -11.30 6.78
N ASN A 465 -10.80 -11.50 6.87
CA ASN A 465 -11.46 -12.73 6.40
C ASN A 465 -10.79 -14.01 6.93
N SER A 466 -10.26 -13.96 8.16
CA SER A 466 -9.39 -15.00 8.72
C SER A 466 -10.05 -15.65 9.94
N HIS A 467 -9.85 -16.96 10.12
CA HIS A 467 -10.69 -17.73 11.05
C HIS A 467 -9.90 -18.83 11.78
N ASN A 468 -10.36 -19.20 12.98
CA ASN A 468 -9.76 -20.24 13.82
C ASN A 468 -8.30 -19.92 14.16
N GLY A 469 -8.07 -18.81 14.85
CA GLY A 469 -6.73 -18.29 15.14
C GLY A 469 -6.45 -18.18 16.63
N THR A 470 -5.21 -18.46 17.02
CA THR A 470 -4.70 -18.19 18.38
C THR A 470 -3.57 -17.18 18.31
N ILE A 471 -3.67 -16.11 19.10
CA ILE A 471 -2.74 -14.99 19.15
C ILE A 471 -2.34 -14.81 20.60
N GLN A 472 -1.07 -15.07 20.92
CA GLN A 472 -0.63 -15.08 22.31
C GLN A 472 0.77 -14.50 22.51
N LYS A 473 1.03 -13.88 23.66
CA LYS A 473 2.37 -13.38 24.02
C LYS A 473 2.93 -12.41 22.98
N ILE A 474 2.07 -11.49 22.53
CA ILE A 474 2.42 -10.50 21.51
C ILE A 474 2.70 -9.15 22.19
N SER A 475 3.61 -8.37 21.62
CA SER A 475 3.87 -6.99 22.04
C SER A 475 3.77 -6.07 20.81
N MET A 476 2.68 -5.33 20.68
CA MET A 476 2.48 -4.33 19.62
C MET A 476 2.48 -2.94 20.23
N THR A 477 3.62 -2.27 20.14
CA THR A 477 3.88 -1.03 20.87
C THR A 477 4.20 0.12 19.93
N GLN A 478 3.80 1.36 20.25
CA GLN A 478 4.19 2.54 19.46
C GLN A 478 3.77 2.48 17.99
N MET A 479 2.56 1.98 17.72
CA MET A 479 2.03 1.99 16.36
C MET A 479 1.77 3.43 15.91
N SER A 480 2.42 3.85 14.83
CA SER A 480 2.44 5.25 14.40
C SER A 480 2.15 5.43 12.92
N GLY A 481 1.34 6.43 12.59
CA GLY A 481 0.97 6.71 11.22
C GLY A 481 -0.06 7.82 11.11
N VAL A 482 -0.59 8.01 9.91
CA VAL A 482 -1.68 8.98 9.69
C VAL A 482 -2.96 8.47 10.35
N LYS A 483 -3.63 9.33 11.13
CA LYS A 483 -4.84 8.96 11.91
C LYS A 483 -5.95 8.32 11.06
N ASN A 484 -6.11 8.75 9.80
CA ASN A 484 -7.10 8.20 8.88
C ASN A 484 -6.84 6.74 8.46
N ARG A 485 -5.67 6.17 8.79
CA ARG A 485 -5.36 4.74 8.60
C ARG A 485 -5.48 3.93 9.89
N LEU A 486 -5.97 4.56 10.96
CA LEU A 486 -6.25 3.96 12.27
C LEU A 486 -5.07 3.14 12.83
N PRO A 487 -3.87 3.75 13.03
CA PRO A 487 -2.68 2.99 13.39
C PRO A 487 -2.84 2.27 14.73
N SER A 488 -2.89 0.93 14.70
CA SER A 488 -3.34 0.11 15.82
C SER A 488 -2.54 -1.17 15.98
N GLY A 489 -2.48 -1.69 17.20
CA GLY A 489 -1.72 -2.89 17.52
C GLY A 489 -2.28 -4.15 16.83
N LEU A 490 -3.58 -4.36 16.93
CA LEU A 490 -4.29 -5.45 16.24
C LEU A 490 -5.57 -4.93 15.60
N THR A 491 -5.77 -5.21 14.32
CA THR A 491 -7.00 -4.88 13.60
C THR A 491 -7.58 -6.14 12.98
N MET A 492 -8.86 -6.41 13.24
CA MET A 492 -9.60 -7.55 12.69
C MET A 492 -10.78 -7.07 11.86
N SER A 493 -10.84 -7.54 10.62
CA SER A 493 -11.96 -7.31 9.71
C SER A 493 -12.58 -8.63 9.26
N ASN A 494 -13.86 -8.82 9.54
CA ASN A 494 -14.65 -9.99 9.14
C ASN A 494 -13.96 -11.33 9.47
N CYS A 495 -13.49 -11.47 10.72
CA CYS A 495 -12.87 -12.68 11.24
C CYS A 495 -13.83 -13.46 12.16
N SER A 496 -13.53 -14.73 12.43
CA SER A 496 -14.23 -15.49 13.48
C SER A 496 -13.35 -16.50 14.21
N ASP A 497 -13.77 -16.83 15.43
CA ASP A 497 -13.15 -17.89 16.25
C ASP A 497 -11.67 -17.58 16.49
N ILE A 498 -11.42 -16.35 16.99
CA ILE A 498 -10.07 -15.85 17.30
C ILE A 498 -9.90 -15.71 18.80
N ILE A 499 -8.79 -16.23 19.31
CA ILE A 499 -8.36 -16.07 20.70
C ILE A 499 -7.16 -15.14 20.73
N VAL A 500 -7.24 -14.07 21.52
CA VAL A 500 -6.17 -13.12 21.79
C VAL A 500 -5.88 -13.12 23.29
N GLU A 501 -4.70 -13.58 23.68
CA GLU A 501 -4.36 -13.69 25.09
C GLU A 501 -2.93 -13.29 25.45
N HIS A 502 -2.73 -12.92 26.72
CA HIS A 502 -1.40 -12.65 27.28
C HIS A 502 -0.56 -11.67 26.45
N SER A 503 -1.19 -10.68 25.82
CA SER A 503 -0.55 -9.75 24.87
C SER A 503 -0.60 -8.30 25.35
N ASP A 504 0.36 -7.49 24.90
CA ASP A 504 0.46 -6.06 25.18
C ASP A 504 0.24 -5.23 23.90
N PHE A 505 -0.65 -4.25 24.01
CA PHE A 505 -1.04 -3.31 22.96
C PHE A 505 -0.95 -1.89 23.52
N SER A 506 0.24 -1.31 23.45
CA SER A 506 0.56 -0.07 24.15
C SER A 506 1.08 1.05 23.26
N GLU A 507 0.86 2.30 23.68
CA GLU A 507 1.39 3.50 23.00
C GLU A 507 1.00 3.62 21.52
N CYS A 508 -0.13 3.02 21.08
CA CYS A 508 -0.59 3.14 19.71
C CYS A 508 -1.22 4.53 19.48
N SER A 509 -0.93 5.14 18.33
CA SER A 509 -1.46 6.46 17.95
C SER A 509 -2.96 6.46 17.59
N TYR A 510 -3.59 5.29 17.53
CA TYR A 510 -5.04 5.14 17.54
C TYR A 510 -5.47 4.16 18.64
N ALA A 511 -5.59 2.86 18.36
CA ALA A 511 -6.11 1.90 19.34
C ALA A 511 -5.17 0.72 19.59
N GLY A 512 -5.26 0.10 20.75
CA GLY A 512 -4.56 -1.17 20.98
C GLY A 512 -5.14 -2.27 20.10
N LEU A 513 -6.48 -2.39 20.08
CA LEU A 513 -7.21 -3.35 19.24
C LEU A 513 -8.45 -2.73 18.61
N ILE A 514 -8.73 -3.10 17.35
CA ILE A 514 -9.99 -2.82 16.66
C ILE A 514 -10.55 -4.10 16.06
N SER A 515 -11.84 -4.35 16.23
CA SER A 515 -12.50 -5.54 15.69
C SER A 515 -13.94 -5.26 15.27
N ASP A 516 -14.31 -5.66 14.05
CA ASP A 516 -15.71 -5.83 13.60
C ASP A 516 -16.12 -7.32 13.52
N SER A 517 -15.35 -8.19 14.17
CA SER A 517 -15.39 -9.64 14.02
C SER A 517 -16.25 -10.32 15.11
N GLN A 518 -16.49 -11.63 14.97
CA GLN A 518 -17.42 -12.39 15.82
C GLN A 518 -16.75 -13.62 16.45
N ASN A 519 -17.30 -14.12 17.56
CA ASN A 519 -16.72 -15.24 18.31
C ASN A 519 -15.25 -14.97 18.68
N ILE A 520 -14.99 -13.80 19.28
CA ILE A 520 -13.64 -13.38 19.66
C ILE A 520 -13.48 -13.51 21.17
N ILE A 521 -12.39 -14.13 21.61
CA ILE A 521 -11.99 -14.17 23.01
C ILE A 521 -10.76 -13.27 23.17
N ILE A 522 -10.84 -12.28 24.05
CA ILE A 522 -9.79 -11.32 24.36
C ILE A 522 -9.55 -11.43 25.86
N SER A 523 -8.52 -12.15 26.28
CA SER A 523 -8.28 -12.45 27.70
C SER A 523 -6.87 -12.17 28.19
N ASN A 524 -6.72 -11.70 29.43
CA ASN A 524 -5.40 -11.51 30.06
C ASN A 524 -4.45 -10.53 29.30
N ASN A 525 -4.98 -9.63 28.48
CA ASN A 525 -4.17 -8.67 27.71
C ASN A 525 -3.96 -7.34 28.47
N SER A 526 -3.11 -6.50 27.89
CA SER A 526 -2.75 -5.17 28.37
C SER A 526 -2.99 -4.16 27.24
N PHE A 527 -3.76 -3.11 27.51
CA PHE A 527 -4.13 -2.06 26.57
C PHE A 527 -3.83 -0.68 27.19
N LEU A 528 -2.59 -0.20 26.99
CA LEU A 528 -2.05 0.92 27.77
C LEU A 528 -1.70 2.12 26.90
N LYS A 529 -2.02 3.34 27.38
CA LYS A 529 -1.49 4.58 26.80
C LYS A 529 -1.76 4.78 25.31
N ASN A 530 -2.87 4.24 24.80
CA ASN A 530 -3.25 4.45 23.41
C ASN A 530 -3.92 5.83 23.23
N SER A 531 -3.63 6.49 22.12
CA SER A 531 -4.06 7.88 21.85
C SER A 531 -5.54 8.03 21.51
N TYR A 532 -6.26 6.91 21.32
CA TYR A 532 -7.70 6.88 21.16
C TYR A 532 -8.31 5.89 22.15
N ALA A 533 -8.26 4.58 21.87
CA ALA A 533 -8.90 3.59 22.73
C ALA A 533 -7.99 2.40 23.08
N GLY A 534 -8.21 1.78 24.24
CA GLY A 534 -7.60 0.48 24.53
C GLY A 534 -8.08 -0.58 23.55
N ALA A 535 -9.40 -0.80 23.52
CA ALA A 535 -10.07 -1.69 22.58
C ALA A 535 -11.31 -1.07 21.95
N VAL A 536 -11.52 -1.32 20.65
CA VAL A 536 -12.71 -0.93 19.88
C VAL A 536 -13.38 -2.20 19.35
N ILE A 537 -14.54 -2.55 19.90
CA ILE A 537 -15.30 -3.76 19.57
C ILE A 537 -16.61 -3.35 18.92
N LEU A 538 -16.73 -3.60 17.62
CA LEU A 538 -17.84 -3.14 16.79
C LEU A 538 -18.89 -4.23 16.51
N SER A 539 -18.55 -5.50 16.75
CA SER A 539 -19.41 -6.66 16.54
C SER A 539 -19.18 -7.72 17.62
N GLY A 540 -20.15 -8.62 17.78
CA GLY A 540 -20.10 -9.73 18.72
C GLY A 540 -20.73 -10.99 18.14
N PRO A 541 -20.68 -12.11 18.87
CA PRO A 541 -20.31 -12.20 20.28
C PRO A 541 -18.80 -12.04 20.53
N THR A 542 -18.44 -11.36 21.63
CA THR A 542 -17.05 -11.19 22.10
C THR A 542 -16.96 -11.47 23.60
N GLU A 543 -15.93 -12.17 24.04
CA GLU A 543 -15.58 -12.33 25.46
C GLU A 543 -14.35 -11.48 25.75
N LEU A 544 -14.53 -10.39 26.49
CA LEU A 544 -13.46 -9.51 26.97
C LEU A 544 -13.25 -9.80 28.46
N THR A 545 -12.23 -10.57 28.82
CA THR A 545 -12.04 -11.05 30.19
C THR A 545 -10.65 -10.82 30.79
N ASN A 546 -10.57 -10.43 32.06
CA ASN A 546 -9.29 -10.32 32.78
C ASN A 546 -8.24 -9.42 32.09
N ASN A 547 -8.67 -8.42 31.33
CA ASN A 547 -7.75 -7.50 30.65
C ASN A 547 -7.44 -6.29 31.53
N SER A 548 -6.28 -5.71 31.30
CA SER A 548 -5.91 -4.42 31.87
C SER A 548 -5.99 -3.33 30.82
N ILE A 549 -6.76 -2.29 31.10
CA ILE A 549 -7.12 -1.26 30.14
C ILE A 549 -6.99 0.10 30.82
N ALA A 550 -5.84 0.73 30.64
CA ALA A 550 -5.52 1.92 31.41
C ALA A 550 -4.80 3.01 30.61
N LEU A 551 -4.94 4.25 31.10
CA LEU A 551 -4.21 5.41 30.59
C LEU A 551 -4.48 5.73 29.11
N ASN A 552 -5.61 5.28 28.55
CA ASN A 552 -5.98 5.60 27.16
C ASN A 552 -6.66 6.98 27.09
N LYS A 553 -6.40 7.70 25.99
CA LYS A 553 -6.74 9.13 25.88
C LYS A 553 -8.23 9.44 25.67
N GLU A 554 -8.99 8.55 25.03
CA GLU A 554 -10.44 8.76 24.84
C GLU A 554 -11.25 7.76 25.63
N SER A 555 -11.09 6.46 25.37
CA SER A 555 -11.83 5.46 26.12
C SER A 555 -11.01 4.22 26.41
N GLY A 556 -11.25 3.58 27.55
CA GLY A 556 -10.71 2.24 27.78
C GLY A 556 -11.25 1.28 26.72
N VAL A 557 -12.58 1.17 26.65
CA VAL A 557 -13.28 0.33 25.68
C VAL A 557 -14.37 1.11 24.96
N ILE A 558 -14.39 1.05 23.62
CA ILE A 558 -15.53 1.46 22.80
C ILE A 558 -16.24 0.20 22.34
N PHE A 559 -17.54 0.09 22.62
CA PHE A 559 -18.28 -1.16 22.52
C PHE A 559 -19.62 -0.97 21.80
N ARG A 560 -19.83 -1.70 20.71
CA ARG A 560 -21.08 -1.76 19.93
C ARG A 560 -21.61 -3.19 19.76
N ALA A 561 -20.99 -4.15 20.44
CA ALA A 561 -21.31 -5.56 20.29
C ALA A 561 -22.57 -5.98 21.07
N LYS A 562 -23.04 -7.18 20.74
CA LYS A 562 -24.21 -7.83 21.34
C LYS A 562 -23.86 -9.24 21.76
N ASN A 563 -24.65 -9.83 22.65
CA ASN A 563 -24.47 -11.23 23.09
C ASN A 563 -23.04 -11.49 23.57
N SER A 564 -22.45 -10.54 24.28
CA SER A 564 -21.04 -10.53 24.65
C SER A 564 -20.85 -10.52 26.17
N LEU A 565 -19.68 -10.98 26.62
CA LEU A 565 -19.28 -11.00 28.02
C LEU A 565 -18.13 -10.01 28.24
N ILE A 566 -18.29 -9.09 29.18
CA ILE A 566 -17.23 -8.21 29.67
C ILE A 566 -17.07 -8.51 31.16
N SER A 567 -16.01 -9.21 31.56
CA SER A 567 -15.87 -9.62 32.95
C SER A 567 -14.44 -9.67 33.50
N GLY A 568 -14.24 -9.33 34.76
CA GLY A 568 -12.93 -9.39 35.40
C GLY A 568 -11.91 -8.37 34.87
N ASN A 569 -12.33 -7.38 34.07
CA ASN A 569 -11.40 -6.40 33.50
C ASN A 569 -11.10 -5.28 34.49
N SER A 570 -9.86 -4.79 34.45
CA SER A 570 -9.39 -3.61 35.16
C SER A 570 -9.35 -2.43 34.18
N ILE A 571 -10.31 -1.51 34.30
CA ILE A 571 -10.50 -0.37 33.38
C ILE A 571 -10.31 0.91 34.19
N LYS A 572 -9.10 1.46 34.19
CA LYS A 572 -8.70 2.53 35.11
C LYS A 572 -8.01 3.70 34.41
N ASN A 573 -8.13 4.91 34.96
CA ASN A 573 -7.34 6.08 34.55
C ASN A 573 -7.38 6.39 33.04
N ASN A 574 -8.48 6.07 32.35
CA ASN A 574 -8.71 6.50 30.97
C ASN A 574 -9.27 7.94 31.01
N GLU A 575 -8.78 8.81 30.12
CA GLU A 575 -8.94 10.26 30.26
C GLU A 575 -10.41 10.73 30.13
N ASN A 576 -11.17 10.23 29.15
CA ASN A 576 -12.59 10.58 29.03
C ASN A 576 -13.51 9.50 29.60
N HIS A 577 -13.47 8.26 29.11
CA HIS A 577 -14.40 7.22 29.57
C HIS A 577 -13.75 5.87 29.86
N GLY A 578 -14.22 5.14 30.88
CA GLY A 578 -13.87 3.73 31.05
C GLY A 578 -14.44 2.87 29.93
N LEU A 579 -15.77 2.80 29.86
CA LEU A 579 -16.54 2.04 28.87
C LEU A 579 -17.51 2.96 28.11
N ASN A 580 -17.41 3.01 26.79
CA ASN A 580 -18.35 3.74 25.93
C ASN A 580 -19.21 2.74 25.14
N MET A 581 -20.48 2.59 25.53
CA MET A 581 -21.41 1.68 24.89
C MET A 581 -22.30 2.41 23.88
N ILE A 582 -22.35 1.88 22.66
CA ILE A 582 -23.08 2.44 21.54
C ILE A 582 -24.06 1.39 21.02
N GLU A 583 -25.36 1.60 21.19
CA GLU A 583 -26.42 0.69 20.68
C GLU A 583 -26.21 -0.80 21.02
N SER A 584 -25.59 -1.08 22.17
CA SER A 584 -25.18 -2.42 22.61
C SER A 584 -26.30 -3.11 23.38
N LYS A 585 -26.49 -4.41 23.14
CA LYS A 585 -27.64 -5.16 23.68
C LYS A 585 -27.30 -6.58 24.07
N GLU A 586 -28.05 -7.14 25.02
CA GLU A 586 -27.96 -8.56 25.41
C GLU A 586 -26.55 -8.94 25.87
N ASN A 587 -25.84 -8.04 26.53
CA ASN A 587 -24.49 -8.30 27.04
C ASN A 587 -24.51 -8.57 28.55
N THR A 588 -23.52 -9.31 29.04
CA THR A 588 -23.24 -9.47 30.48
C THR A 588 -21.98 -8.70 30.82
N ILE A 589 -22.10 -7.69 31.68
CA ILE A 589 -20.99 -6.88 32.19
C ILE A 589 -20.93 -7.06 33.71
N SER A 590 -19.98 -7.87 34.20
CA SER A 590 -19.94 -8.29 35.61
C SER A 590 -18.51 -8.35 36.13
N GLN A 591 -18.30 -8.07 37.42
CA GLN A 591 -16.99 -8.19 38.08
C GLN A 591 -15.86 -7.38 37.41
N ASN A 592 -16.19 -6.26 36.77
CA ASN A 592 -15.17 -5.35 36.26
C ASN A 592 -14.84 -4.29 37.31
N ILE A 593 -13.62 -3.78 37.25
CA ILE A 593 -13.17 -2.63 38.02
C ILE A 593 -13.16 -1.42 37.11
N PHE A 594 -14.17 -0.57 37.25
CA PHE A 594 -14.19 0.75 36.62
C PHE A 594 -13.68 1.79 37.61
N ASN A 595 -12.53 2.39 37.31
CA ASN A 595 -11.93 3.44 38.13
C ASN A 595 -11.42 4.60 37.27
N ASN A 596 -12.34 5.40 36.75
CA ASN A 596 -12.08 6.54 35.86
C ASN A 596 -12.92 7.73 36.34
N ASN A 597 -12.59 8.95 35.89
CA ASN A 597 -13.40 10.13 36.22
C ASN A 597 -14.84 9.97 35.71
N ASP A 598 -15.01 9.50 34.47
CA ASP A 598 -16.29 9.00 33.97
C ASP A 598 -16.17 7.52 33.60
N ASN A 599 -16.81 6.65 34.38
CA ASN A 599 -16.69 5.21 34.16
C ASN A 599 -17.43 4.71 32.93
N ILE A 600 -18.58 5.32 32.61
CA ILE A 600 -19.43 4.83 31.53
C ILE A 600 -20.11 5.95 30.75
N LEU A 601 -20.16 5.80 29.43
CA LEU A 601 -20.97 6.59 28.51
C LEU A 601 -21.93 5.66 27.76
N LEU A 602 -23.23 5.98 27.81
CA LEU A 602 -24.27 5.27 27.04
C LEU A 602 -24.76 6.15 25.89
N THR A 603 -24.51 5.71 24.65
CA THR A 603 -24.96 6.39 23.43
C THR A 603 -25.99 5.54 22.68
N GLY A 604 -27.16 6.11 22.40
CA GLY A 604 -28.25 5.41 21.70
C GLY A 604 -28.99 4.40 22.59
N SER A 605 -29.66 3.42 21.98
CA SER A 605 -30.49 2.43 22.69
C SER A 605 -29.66 1.25 23.18
N ASN A 606 -29.20 1.31 24.42
CA ASN A 606 -28.48 0.22 25.10
C ASN A 606 -29.46 -0.54 26.01
N THR A 607 -30.04 -1.64 25.52
CA THR A 607 -31.11 -2.38 26.23
C THR A 607 -30.70 -3.82 26.51
N ASP A 608 -31.36 -4.45 27.48
CA ASP A 608 -31.23 -5.88 27.77
C ASP A 608 -29.80 -6.29 28.20
N ASN A 609 -29.00 -5.36 28.71
CA ASN A 609 -27.69 -5.64 29.27
C ASN A 609 -27.84 -6.03 30.75
N ALA A 610 -27.16 -7.10 31.16
CA ALA A 610 -27.06 -7.53 32.55
C ALA A 610 -25.76 -6.98 33.17
N TRP A 611 -25.88 -6.29 34.30
CA TRP A 611 -24.75 -5.69 35.02
C TRP A 611 -24.28 -6.53 36.23
N ASN A 612 -24.75 -7.77 36.30
CA ASN A 612 -24.43 -8.78 37.31
C ASN A 612 -24.26 -10.15 36.57
N GLU A 613 -23.72 -11.18 37.22
CA GLU A 613 -23.46 -12.49 36.57
C GLU A 613 -24.71 -13.15 35.96
N SER A 614 -25.89 -12.82 36.48
CA SER A 614 -27.17 -13.32 36.01
C SER A 614 -28.16 -12.17 35.87
N SER A 615 -29.00 -12.21 34.84
CA SER A 615 -30.19 -11.35 34.73
C SER A 615 -31.42 -11.96 35.44
N LYS A 616 -31.30 -13.18 35.96
CA LYS A 616 -32.37 -13.93 36.65
C LYS A 616 -32.14 -13.90 38.15
N GLY A 617 -33.07 -13.29 38.88
CA GLY A 617 -33.05 -13.20 40.34
C GLY A 617 -33.88 -12.02 40.84
N THR A 618 -34.03 -11.90 42.16
CA THR A 618 -34.42 -10.62 42.75
C THR A 618 -33.17 -9.76 42.91
N PRO A 619 -33.26 -8.41 42.94
CA PRO A 619 -32.09 -7.56 43.13
C PRO A 619 -31.20 -7.98 44.32
N ALA A 620 -31.81 -8.44 45.42
CA ALA A 620 -31.10 -8.91 46.62
C ALA A 620 -30.42 -10.28 46.48
N SER A 621 -30.74 -11.07 45.45
CA SER A 621 -30.17 -12.40 45.21
C SER A 621 -29.14 -12.42 44.07
N LEU A 622 -28.90 -11.28 43.41
CA LEU A 622 -27.90 -11.18 42.34
C LEU A 622 -26.49 -11.10 42.93
N GLU A 623 -25.50 -11.64 42.21
CA GLU A 623 -24.08 -11.61 42.59
C GLU A 623 -23.22 -11.16 41.41
N GLY A 624 -21.96 -10.80 41.70
CA GLY A 624 -20.98 -10.42 40.68
C GLY A 624 -21.31 -9.12 39.93
N GLY A 625 -21.72 -8.07 40.65
CA GLY A 625 -21.77 -6.71 40.07
C GLY A 625 -20.38 -6.14 39.80
N ASN A 626 -20.33 -4.88 39.37
CA ASN A 626 -19.11 -4.19 39.01
C ASN A 626 -18.69 -3.22 40.12
N PHE A 627 -17.42 -2.84 40.11
CA PHE A 627 -16.89 -1.79 40.96
C PHE A 627 -16.90 -0.46 40.20
N TRP A 628 -17.49 0.60 40.79
CA TRP A 628 -17.67 1.93 40.22
C TRP A 628 -16.95 3.00 41.04
N GLY A 629 -15.62 3.03 40.96
CA GLY A 629 -14.76 3.97 41.67
C GLY A 629 -14.40 5.22 40.87
N ASN A 630 -13.61 6.11 41.47
CA ASN A 630 -12.88 7.13 40.72
C ASN A 630 -11.46 7.37 41.29
N PRO A 631 -10.55 8.04 40.54
CA PRO A 631 -9.18 8.28 40.98
C PRO A 631 -9.03 9.04 42.31
N ASP A 632 -10.05 9.82 42.70
CA ASP A 632 -10.08 10.56 43.97
C ASP A 632 -10.60 9.72 45.15
N ASN A 633 -10.93 8.44 44.92
CA ASN A 633 -11.56 7.52 45.88
C ASN A 633 -12.87 8.07 46.46
N GLN A 634 -13.65 8.75 45.63
CA GLN A 634 -14.98 9.31 45.91
C GLN A 634 -16.05 8.76 44.95
N GLY A 635 -15.73 7.73 44.17
CA GLY A 635 -16.68 7.05 43.31
C GLY A 635 -17.76 6.33 44.12
N TYR A 636 -18.81 5.89 43.44
CA TYR A 636 -19.95 5.24 44.08
C TYR A 636 -19.52 4.07 44.98
N SER A 637 -18.73 3.15 44.43
CA SER A 637 -18.26 1.96 45.14
C SER A 637 -17.21 2.27 46.21
N ASP A 638 -16.52 3.41 46.13
CA ASP A 638 -15.52 3.81 47.11
C ASP A 638 -16.17 4.16 48.45
N VAL A 639 -17.35 4.81 48.41
CA VAL A 639 -18.03 5.39 49.60
C VAL A 639 -19.37 4.74 49.94
N CYS A 640 -19.84 3.76 49.16
CA CYS A 640 -21.13 3.11 49.43
C CYS A 640 -21.14 2.38 50.77
N VAL A 641 -22.33 2.26 51.37
CA VAL A 641 -22.53 1.37 52.52
C VAL A 641 -22.62 -0.06 52.01
N SER A 642 -21.77 -0.93 52.52
CA SER A 642 -21.71 -2.33 52.09
C SER A 642 -22.46 -3.28 53.05
N ASP A 643 -22.95 -4.39 52.52
CA ASP A 643 -23.36 -5.54 53.31
C ASP A 643 -22.15 -6.34 53.84
N SER A 644 -22.40 -7.40 54.60
CA SER A 644 -21.37 -8.28 55.15
C SER A 644 -20.60 -9.08 54.09
N SER A 645 -21.12 -9.14 52.86
CA SER A 645 -20.52 -9.84 51.72
C SER A 645 -19.70 -8.90 50.83
N GLY A 646 -19.64 -7.60 51.16
CA GLY A 646 -18.83 -6.61 50.46
C GLY A 646 -19.52 -6.01 49.22
N TYR A 647 -20.83 -6.19 49.05
CA TYR A 647 -21.60 -5.51 48.01
C TYR A 647 -22.23 -4.22 48.56
N CYS A 648 -22.35 -3.19 47.73
CA CYS A 648 -23.13 -2.00 48.08
C CYS A 648 -24.60 -2.38 48.33
N MET A 649 -25.21 -1.79 49.36
CA MET A 649 -26.61 -2.06 49.71
C MET A 649 -27.60 -1.49 48.69
N ASP A 650 -27.25 -0.38 48.04
CA ASP A 650 -28.05 0.27 47.02
C ASP A 650 -27.54 -0.08 45.60
N PRO A 651 -28.40 -0.02 44.57
CA PRO A 651 -28.00 -0.23 43.18
C PRO A 651 -27.29 0.99 42.59
N TYR A 652 -26.41 0.75 41.62
CA TYR A 652 -25.86 1.80 40.76
C TYR A 652 -26.70 1.94 39.48
N ILE A 653 -27.43 3.05 39.38
CA ILE A 653 -28.40 3.31 38.31
C ILE A 653 -27.74 4.23 37.27
N MET A 654 -27.53 3.72 36.06
CA MET A 654 -27.02 4.51 34.92
C MET A 654 -28.18 5.12 34.13
N ASP A 655 -29.18 4.28 33.82
CA ASP A 655 -30.48 4.69 33.29
C ASP A 655 -31.56 3.63 33.61
N GLU A 656 -32.74 3.74 33.01
CA GLU A 656 -33.86 2.82 33.28
C GLU A 656 -33.66 1.38 32.74
N TYR A 657 -32.71 1.17 31.81
CA TYR A 657 -32.41 -0.14 31.23
C TYR A 657 -31.04 -0.70 31.68
N ASN A 658 -30.21 0.11 32.32
CA ASN A 658 -28.85 -0.20 32.72
C ASN A 658 -28.67 0.06 34.22
N ILE A 659 -28.89 -0.98 35.02
CA ILE A 659 -28.82 -0.94 36.48
C ILE A 659 -27.92 -2.09 36.94
N ASP A 660 -26.87 -1.74 37.69
CA ASP A 660 -26.11 -2.71 38.48
C ASP A 660 -26.77 -2.84 39.84
N TYR A 661 -27.41 -3.98 40.09
CA TYR A 661 -28.22 -4.18 41.29
C TYR A 661 -27.40 -4.47 42.53
N ARG A 662 -26.18 -4.99 42.35
CA ARG A 662 -25.28 -5.39 43.44
C ARG A 662 -23.84 -4.97 43.14
N PRO A 663 -23.57 -3.65 43.10
CA PRO A 663 -22.21 -3.16 42.89
C PRO A 663 -21.25 -3.68 43.95
N LEU A 664 -19.99 -3.89 43.57
CA LEU A 664 -18.91 -4.20 44.51
C LEU A 664 -18.57 -2.93 45.32
N SER A 665 -18.28 -3.07 46.61
CA SER A 665 -17.84 -1.96 47.48
C SER A 665 -16.33 -1.98 47.73
N SER A 666 -15.78 -0.90 48.27
CA SER A 666 -14.37 -0.81 48.67
C SER A 666 -13.98 -1.80 49.78
N ALA A 667 -14.96 -2.32 50.54
CA ALA A 667 -14.80 -3.35 51.54
C ALA A 667 -14.76 -4.78 50.97
N TYR A 668 -15.00 -4.95 49.67
CA TYR A 668 -14.87 -6.24 49.00
C TYR A 668 -13.39 -6.65 49.00
N THR A 669 -13.07 -7.71 49.75
CA THR A 669 -11.68 -8.14 50.03
C THR A 669 -10.78 -8.29 48.80
N GLY A 670 -11.33 -8.73 47.65
CA GLY A 670 -10.58 -8.79 46.39
C GLY A 670 -10.19 -7.43 45.82
N TYR A 671 -11.01 -6.39 46.03
CA TYR A 671 -10.77 -5.03 45.52
C TYR A 671 -9.78 -4.25 46.38
N SER A 672 -9.88 -4.32 47.71
CA SER A 672 -9.02 -3.52 48.61
C SER A 672 -7.54 -3.85 48.42
N ILE A 673 -7.23 -5.12 48.12
CA ILE A 673 -5.86 -5.58 47.81
C ILE A 673 -5.40 -5.05 46.44
N LEU A 674 -6.29 -5.03 45.44
CA LEU A 674 -6.02 -4.54 44.07
C LEU A 674 -5.68 -3.05 44.01
N GLN A 675 -6.27 -2.20 44.86
CA GLN A 675 -5.99 -0.77 44.80
C GLN A 675 -4.59 -0.39 45.30
N ILE A 676 -4.10 -1.04 46.35
CA ILE A 676 -2.83 -0.65 46.97
C ILE A 676 -1.61 -1.28 46.29
N SER A 677 -1.77 -2.40 45.59
CA SER A 677 -0.66 -3.21 45.04
C SER A 677 -0.32 -2.93 43.57
N ASP A 678 -1.24 -2.34 42.78
CA ASP A 678 -1.04 -1.87 41.40
C ASP A 678 -0.34 -0.49 41.40
N ILE A 679 0.94 -0.50 41.75
CA ILE A 679 1.76 0.70 42.04
C ILE A 679 2.17 1.46 40.77
N ASN A 680 2.30 0.76 39.64
CA ASN A 680 2.60 1.39 38.36
C ASN A 680 1.33 1.87 37.62
N GLU A 681 0.16 1.62 38.21
CA GLU A 681 -1.17 2.00 37.70
C GLU A 681 -1.43 1.48 36.28
N ASN A 682 -0.81 0.35 35.92
CA ASN A 682 -1.03 -0.32 34.65
C ASN A 682 -2.29 -1.19 34.67
N GLY A 683 -2.97 -1.28 35.83
CA GLY A 683 -4.23 -2.01 36.01
C GLY A 683 -4.06 -3.50 36.33
N LYS A 684 -2.83 -4.02 36.39
CA LYS A 684 -2.49 -5.39 36.82
C LYS A 684 -1.68 -5.33 38.11
N GLN A 685 -1.77 -6.40 38.89
CA GLN A 685 -0.79 -6.69 39.93
C GLN A 685 0.26 -7.63 39.34
N ASP A 686 1.46 -7.14 39.10
CA ASP A 686 2.53 -7.95 38.56
C ASP A 686 3.92 -7.52 39.06
N LEU A 687 4.97 -8.19 38.57
CA LEU A 687 6.34 -7.89 38.97
C LEU A 687 6.80 -6.48 38.59
N GLN A 688 6.12 -5.80 37.66
CA GLN A 688 6.42 -4.41 37.33
C GLN A 688 5.99 -3.46 38.46
N ASP A 689 5.02 -3.83 39.30
CA ASP A 689 4.66 -3.07 40.50
C ASP A 689 5.77 -3.13 41.55
N VAL A 690 6.41 -4.29 41.71
CA VAL A 690 7.59 -4.43 42.58
C VAL A 690 8.73 -3.53 42.09
N VAL A 691 8.95 -3.48 40.77
CA VAL A 691 9.95 -2.58 40.17
C VAL A 691 9.59 -1.11 40.38
N ALA A 692 8.32 -0.73 40.20
CA ALA A 692 7.86 0.62 40.46
C ALA A 692 7.99 0.99 41.94
N PHE A 693 7.68 0.07 42.84
CA PHE A 693 7.78 0.29 44.28
C PHE A 693 9.22 0.43 44.75
N MET A 694 10.14 -0.41 44.26
CA MET A 694 11.56 -0.25 44.54
C MET A 694 12.08 1.14 44.14
N LYS A 695 11.62 1.68 43.01
CA LYS A 695 11.94 3.05 42.60
C LYS A 695 11.38 4.07 43.60
N LYS A 696 10.11 3.94 44.02
CA LYS A 696 9.48 4.83 45.02
C LYS A 696 10.23 4.82 46.35
N ILE A 697 10.52 3.64 46.92
CA ILE A 697 11.32 3.53 48.15
C ILE A 697 12.70 4.14 47.97
N SER A 698 13.38 3.88 46.85
CA SER A 698 14.71 4.46 46.60
C SER A 698 14.70 5.99 46.50
N SER A 699 13.57 6.58 46.11
CA SER A 699 13.35 8.04 46.08
C SER A 699 12.93 8.62 47.43
N GLY A 700 12.75 7.80 48.47
CA GLY A 700 12.35 8.22 49.81
C GLY A 700 10.84 8.41 49.99
N ASP A 701 10.02 7.78 49.16
CA ASP A 701 8.56 7.77 49.34
C ASP A 701 8.18 6.96 50.59
N THR A 702 7.48 7.61 51.52
CA THR A 702 7.04 7.01 52.80
C THR A 702 5.51 7.01 52.92
N ASN A 703 4.77 6.94 51.81
CA ASN A 703 3.32 6.88 51.86
C ASN A 703 2.87 5.65 52.69
N PRO A 704 2.14 5.86 53.82
CA PRO A 704 1.73 4.76 54.70
C PRO A 704 0.87 3.69 54.03
N SER A 705 0.25 3.97 52.88
CA SER A 705 -0.48 2.97 52.10
C SER A 705 0.40 1.86 51.52
N TYR A 706 1.72 2.03 51.54
CA TYR A 706 2.69 1.05 51.03
C TYR A 706 3.34 0.18 52.13
N ASP A 707 2.82 0.21 53.36
CA ASP A 707 3.22 -0.71 54.43
C ASP A 707 2.57 -2.10 54.22
N PHE A 708 2.97 -2.80 53.16
CA PHE A 708 2.46 -4.12 52.81
C PHE A 708 2.80 -5.18 53.86
N SER A 709 3.87 -4.98 54.63
CA SER A 709 4.29 -5.87 55.72
C SER A 709 3.52 -5.64 57.02
N ASN A 710 2.78 -4.52 57.12
CA ASN A 710 2.05 -4.07 58.30
C ASN A 710 2.94 -3.95 59.55
N ASP A 711 4.22 -3.58 59.38
CA ASP A 711 5.18 -3.41 60.48
C ASP A 711 5.27 -1.95 60.98
N GLY A 712 4.49 -1.06 60.37
CA GLY A 712 4.42 0.37 60.66
C GLY A 712 5.50 1.20 59.96
N ARG A 713 6.29 0.62 59.03
CA ARG A 713 7.39 1.30 58.35
C ARG A 713 7.49 0.89 56.87
N VAL A 714 7.37 1.86 55.97
CA VAL A 714 7.63 1.65 54.53
C VAL A 714 9.14 1.44 54.27
N ASN A 715 9.55 0.21 53.98
CA ASN A 715 10.94 -0.22 53.81
C ASN A 715 11.09 -1.43 52.86
N LEU A 716 12.31 -1.97 52.72
CA LEU A 716 12.56 -3.11 51.82
C LEU A 716 11.76 -4.38 52.17
N GLN A 717 11.30 -4.53 53.41
CA GLN A 717 10.42 -5.61 53.84
C GLN A 717 9.05 -5.54 53.14
N ASP A 718 8.56 -4.33 52.84
CA ASP A 718 7.32 -4.16 52.07
C ASP A 718 7.50 -4.53 50.61
N VAL A 719 8.69 -4.35 50.05
CA VAL A 719 9.01 -4.83 48.69
C VAL A 719 8.91 -6.35 48.64
N VAL A 720 9.40 -7.03 49.68
CA VAL A 720 9.29 -8.49 49.81
C VAL A 720 7.82 -8.90 49.99
N ALA A 721 7.06 -8.19 50.83
CA ALA A 721 5.64 -8.47 51.05
C ALA A 721 4.82 -8.27 49.77
N LEU A 722 5.05 -7.18 49.03
CA LEU A 722 4.43 -6.93 47.74
C LEU A 722 4.82 -8.01 46.71
N PHE A 723 6.11 -8.37 46.63
CA PHE A 723 6.57 -9.46 45.76
C PHE A 723 5.83 -10.76 46.07
N GLN A 724 5.68 -11.13 47.35
CA GLN A 724 4.94 -12.33 47.75
C GLN A 724 3.44 -12.24 47.42
N LEU A 725 2.87 -11.04 47.43
CA LEU A 725 1.47 -10.79 47.11
C LEU A 725 1.19 -10.93 45.62
N VAL A 726 2.06 -10.39 44.75
CA VAL A 726 1.89 -10.42 43.28
C VAL A 726 2.46 -11.68 42.61
N SER A 727 3.12 -12.57 43.36
CA SER A 727 3.70 -13.82 42.85
C SER A 727 2.86 -15.08 43.14
N GLN A 728 1.71 -14.92 43.80
CA GLN A 728 0.71 -15.98 44.03
C GLN A 728 -0.30 -16.00 42.89
#